data_AF-A0A0D1WX23-F1
#
_entry.id   AF-A0A0D1WX23-F1
#
_cell.length_a   1.000
_cell.length_b   1.000
_cell.length_c   1.000
_cell.angle_alpha   90.00
_cell.angle_beta   90.00
_cell.angle_gamma   90.00
#
_symmetry.space_group_name_H-M   'P 1'
#
loop_
_entity.id
_entity.type
_entity.pdbx_description
1 polymer ?
#
loop_
_entity_poly.entity_id
_entity_poly.type
_entity_poly.pdbx_seq_one_letter_code
_entity_poly.pdbx_strand_id
1 'polypeptide(L)'
;MATKIMPMRPGSSGIRSLSKRRPSCSQHFSSTTPAAALSPYRKSQKPATEQSRRPATTAAAPATRPTPSPAFNNDFRRNEPSPLVNRQTPELDDSFVGLSGGEIFHEMMLRLDVKHIFGYPGGAILPVFDAIYNSKHFDFILPKHEQGAGHMAEGYARASGKPGVVLVTSGPGATNVITPMQDAMSDGTPMVVFCGQVPTTAIGTDAFQEADVVGISRACTKWNVMVKSVAELPKRIKEAFEIATSGRPGPVLVDLPKDVTAGILRRPIPMQSTLPSHPSAASLAARDTSRRQLEGTISRVADLINIAKKPIIYAGQGLQSSPAGPKLLKELADKASIPVTTTLQGLGGFDELDPKSLHMLGMHGSAYANMAMQEADLIIALGARFDDRVTLNIAKFAPQAKAAAAAKRGGIVHFEIQPKNINKVVQATEAVEGDVTVNLAGLLPKVKSVSDRPEWFAQIKDWKERFPLSAFEKGTPDGLIKPQELIMKLSDMTAHMKEQTIIATGVGQHQMWTAQHFRWRHPRTMVTSGGLGTMGYGLPAAIGAKVARPDALVIDIDGDASFNMTLTELSTANQFNIGVKIIILNNEEQGMVTQWQGLFYEDRYAHTHQKNPDFVKLSEAMGVQARRCIKPTEVEESLQWLISGSGDGPALLEVVTDKKVPVLPMVPAGKALHEFLVYDEAKEQERKVIRKQRTGR
;
A
#
# COMPACT_ATOMS: atom_id res chain seq x y z
N MET A 1 -26.74 47.64 -52.84
CA MET A 1 -27.63 47.19 -53.94
C MET A 1 -27.92 45.70 -53.70
N ALA A 2 -29.12 45.17 -53.48
CA ALA A 2 -30.47 45.68 -53.31
C ALA A 2 -31.22 44.66 -52.41
N THR A 3 -31.83 45.16 -51.32
CA THR A 3 -33.17 44.87 -50.75
C THR A 3 -33.72 43.42 -50.68
N LYS A 4 -33.97 42.90 -49.45
CA LYS A 4 -35.30 42.75 -48.76
C LYS A 4 -36.07 41.48 -49.25
N ILE A 5 -36.70 40.60 -48.45
CA ILE A 5 -37.93 40.76 -47.63
C ILE A 5 -38.16 39.44 -46.84
N MET A 6 -38.48 39.53 -45.54
CA MET A 6 -39.34 38.61 -44.76
C MET A 6 -40.75 39.28 -44.68
N PRO A 7 -41.91 38.69 -44.26
CA PRO A 7 -42.20 37.40 -43.59
C PRO A 7 -43.60 36.77 -43.97
N MET A 8 -44.09 35.82 -43.14
CA MET A 8 -45.51 35.53 -42.77
C MET A 8 -46.05 34.08 -42.98
N ARG A 9 -46.49 33.48 -41.87
CA ARG A 9 -47.57 32.47 -41.71
C ARG A 9 -48.94 33.21 -41.73
N PRO A 10 -50.14 32.61 -41.99
CA PRO A 10 -50.77 31.57 -41.14
C PRO A 10 -51.89 30.67 -41.76
N GLY A 11 -52.50 29.79 -40.92
CA GLY A 11 -53.83 29.17 -41.08
C GLY A 11 -53.85 27.66 -41.39
N SER A 12 -54.80 26.80 -40.97
CA SER A 12 -55.69 26.63 -39.79
C SER A 12 -56.72 25.52 -40.13
N SER A 13 -57.11 24.67 -39.15
CA SER A 13 -58.32 23.77 -39.09
C SER A 13 -58.40 22.58 -40.08
N GLY A 14 -58.91 21.38 -39.76
CA GLY A 14 -59.52 20.77 -38.58
C GLY A 14 -60.42 19.57 -38.99
N ILE A 15 -60.72 18.67 -38.03
CA ILE A 15 -61.96 17.84 -37.86
C ILE A 15 -61.88 16.28 -37.96
N ARG A 16 -62.06 15.66 -36.76
CA ARG A 16 -62.84 14.45 -36.31
C ARG A 16 -62.56 13.05 -36.89
N SER A 17 -62.20 12.02 -36.12
CA SER A 17 -62.79 11.27 -34.96
C SER A 17 -63.51 9.98 -35.39
N LEU A 18 -63.17 8.83 -34.79
CA LEU A 18 -64.12 7.79 -34.35
C LEU A 18 -63.43 6.68 -33.53
N SER A 19 -64.14 6.20 -32.51
CA SER A 19 -63.78 5.22 -31.50
C SER A 19 -64.29 3.81 -31.85
N LYS A 20 -63.70 2.74 -31.28
CA LYS A 20 -64.40 1.70 -30.48
C LYS A 20 -63.53 0.46 -30.13
N ARG A 21 -63.58 0.12 -28.83
CA ARG A 21 -63.80 -1.20 -28.19
C ARG A 21 -62.70 -2.29 -28.13
N ARG A 22 -62.35 -2.60 -26.86
CA ARG A 22 -61.89 -3.84 -26.18
C ARG A 22 -62.69 -5.12 -26.58
N PRO A 23 -62.18 -6.38 -26.37
CA PRO A 23 -62.02 -7.00 -25.03
C PRO A 23 -60.90 -8.06 -24.76
N SER A 24 -60.55 -8.13 -23.46
CA SER A 24 -60.17 -9.25 -22.55
C SER A 24 -59.20 -10.42 -22.88
N CYS A 25 -58.34 -10.68 -21.86
CA CYS A 25 -57.84 -11.95 -21.27
C CYS A 25 -56.66 -12.73 -21.88
N SER A 26 -55.50 -12.77 -21.20
CA SER A 26 -55.13 -13.82 -20.20
C SER A 26 -53.67 -13.69 -19.68
N GLN A 27 -53.50 -13.85 -18.35
CA GLN A 27 -52.43 -14.45 -17.50
C GLN A 27 -50.92 -14.25 -17.83
N HIS A 28 -49.95 -14.14 -16.92
CA HIS A 28 -49.79 -14.13 -15.45
C HIS A 28 -48.34 -13.63 -15.19
N PHE A 29 -48.04 -12.93 -14.09
CA PHE A 29 -46.90 -13.24 -13.20
C PHE A 29 -46.98 -12.44 -11.88
N SER A 30 -46.47 -13.09 -10.85
CA SER A 30 -46.72 -12.96 -9.40
C SER A 30 -46.44 -11.60 -8.74
N SER A 31 -47.20 -11.37 -7.67
CA SER A 31 -47.20 -10.25 -6.72
C SER A 31 -46.22 -10.43 -5.56
N THR A 32 -45.54 -9.35 -5.13
CA THR A 32 -45.70 -8.77 -3.77
C THR A 32 -44.89 -7.47 -3.63
N THR A 33 -45.52 -6.48 -2.98
CA THR A 33 -45.10 -5.08 -2.79
C THR A 33 -44.57 -4.82 -1.35
N PRO A 34 -43.98 -3.63 -1.06
CA PRO A 34 -42.90 -3.45 -0.10
C PRO A 34 -43.34 -2.87 1.25
N ALA A 35 -42.44 -2.87 2.24
CA ALA A 35 -42.59 -2.10 3.47
C ALA A 35 -41.51 -1.01 3.58
N ALA A 36 -41.94 0.20 3.96
CA ALA A 36 -41.13 1.40 4.15
C ALA A 36 -41.00 1.76 5.64
N ALA A 37 -39.79 2.12 6.04
CA ALA A 37 -39.37 3.29 6.83
C ALA A 37 -40.01 3.68 8.20
N LEU A 38 -39.08 3.86 9.17
CA LEU A 38 -38.98 4.90 10.23
C LEU A 38 -39.40 4.62 11.71
N SER A 39 -38.47 5.03 12.59
CA SER A 39 -38.42 5.17 14.07
C SER A 39 -39.42 6.24 14.61
N PRO A 40 -39.50 6.69 15.91
CA PRO A 40 -38.76 6.37 17.16
C PRO A 40 -39.60 6.35 18.50
N TYR A 41 -38.94 6.04 19.63
CA TYR A 41 -39.17 6.49 21.04
C TYR A 41 -40.56 6.37 21.76
N ARG A 42 -40.51 5.85 23.01
CA ARG A 42 -41.01 6.42 24.30
C ARG A 42 -41.95 5.54 25.19
N LYS A 43 -41.46 5.28 26.41
CA LYS A 43 -42.09 5.23 27.77
C LYS A 43 -43.40 4.46 28.07
N SER A 44 -43.24 3.53 29.02
CA SER A 44 -43.90 3.43 30.35
C SER A 44 -45.25 2.71 30.56
N GLN A 45 -45.25 2.01 31.71
CA GLN A 45 -46.35 1.62 32.62
C GLN A 45 -47.00 0.22 32.49
N LYS A 46 -46.67 -0.60 33.51
CA LYS A 46 -47.45 -1.55 34.36
C LYS A 46 -48.74 -2.20 33.82
N PRO A 47 -49.00 -3.43 34.31
CA PRO A 47 -50.08 -3.53 35.31
C PRO A 47 -49.73 -4.37 36.56
N ALA A 48 -50.40 -4.00 37.65
CA ALA A 48 -50.64 -4.75 38.89
C ALA A 48 -51.79 -5.77 38.63
N THR A 49 -52.17 -6.78 39.42
CA THR A 49 -51.92 -7.28 40.79
C THR A 49 -52.75 -8.57 40.90
N GLU A 50 -52.35 -9.56 41.70
CA GLU A 50 -53.31 -10.32 42.53
C GLU A 50 -52.64 -10.93 43.77
N GLN A 51 -53.41 -11.00 44.85
CA GLN A 51 -53.00 -11.00 46.26
C GLN A 51 -53.08 -12.39 46.92
N SER A 52 -52.30 -12.61 47.99
CA SER A 52 -52.74 -13.37 49.16
C SER A 52 -52.05 -12.90 50.46
N ARG A 53 -52.80 -12.91 51.56
CA ARG A 53 -52.63 -12.20 52.87
C ARG A 53 -51.69 -12.95 53.85
N ARG A 54 -50.70 -12.29 54.50
CA ARG A 54 -50.59 -11.77 55.92
C ARG A 54 -50.85 -12.79 57.07
N PRO A 55 -50.11 -12.75 58.22
CA PRO A 55 -49.90 -11.54 59.03
C PRO A 55 -48.49 -11.32 59.62
N ALA A 56 -48.31 -10.13 60.23
CA ALA A 56 -47.10 -9.64 60.88
C ALA A 56 -47.10 -9.95 62.39
N THR A 57 -45.93 -10.11 63.00
CA THR A 57 -45.61 -9.67 64.38
C THR A 57 -44.10 -9.63 64.62
N THR A 58 -43.74 -8.71 65.51
CA THR A 58 -42.44 -8.21 65.96
C THR A 58 -41.66 -9.16 66.88
N ALA A 59 -40.32 -9.20 66.78
CA ALA A 59 -39.38 -9.19 67.92
C ALA A 59 -37.92 -9.26 67.43
N ALA A 60 -37.07 -8.41 68.02
CA ALA A 60 -35.62 -8.50 67.91
C ALA A 60 -35.07 -9.56 68.88
N ALA A 61 -34.18 -10.42 68.39
CA ALA A 61 -33.32 -11.28 69.20
C ALA A 61 -31.95 -11.43 68.52
N PRO A 62 -30.84 -11.48 69.27
CA PRO A 62 -29.49 -11.46 68.70
C PRO A 62 -29.10 -12.88 68.26
N ALA A 63 -29.11 -13.14 66.95
CA ALA A 63 -28.58 -14.38 66.41
C ALA A 63 -27.09 -14.21 66.08
N THR A 64 -26.26 -14.90 66.86
CA THR A 64 -24.85 -15.15 66.63
C THR A 64 -24.60 -15.64 65.21
N ARG A 65 -23.74 -14.94 64.47
CA ARG A 65 -23.28 -15.36 63.14
C ARG A 65 -22.48 -16.66 63.31
N PRO A 66 -22.74 -17.74 62.57
CA PRO A 66 -21.89 -18.92 62.60
C PRO A 66 -20.48 -18.51 62.14
N THR A 67 -19.48 -18.87 62.94
CA THR A 67 -18.06 -18.75 62.59
C THR A 67 -17.82 -19.40 61.23
N PRO A 68 -17.23 -18.69 60.25
CA PRO A 68 -16.79 -19.32 59.01
C PRO A 68 -15.75 -20.40 59.29
N SER A 69 -15.73 -21.44 58.46
CA SER A 69 -14.70 -22.49 58.44
C SER A 69 -13.28 -21.90 58.60
N PRO A 70 -12.37 -22.52 59.38
CA PRO A 70 -11.00 -22.04 59.56
C PRO A 70 -10.15 -21.98 58.28
N ALA A 71 -10.67 -22.45 57.14
CA ALA A 71 -9.94 -22.49 55.87
C ALA A 71 -9.84 -21.14 55.13
N PHE A 72 -10.32 -20.03 55.70
CA PHE A 72 -10.30 -18.71 55.04
C PHE A 72 -9.54 -17.60 55.79
N ASN A 73 -8.87 -17.91 56.90
CA ASN A 73 -7.93 -17.00 57.58
C ASN A 73 -6.53 -17.62 57.59
N ASN A 74 -5.86 -17.61 56.43
CA ASN A 74 -4.41 -17.56 56.46
C ASN A 74 -4.01 -16.09 56.43
N ASP A 75 -3.66 -15.57 57.60
CA ASP A 75 -2.79 -14.41 57.72
C ASP A 75 -1.52 -14.72 56.92
N PHE A 76 -1.40 -14.15 55.73
CA PHE A 76 -0.10 -14.05 55.08
C PHE A 76 0.74 -13.07 55.89
N ARG A 77 1.36 -13.59 56.96
CA ARG A 77 2.58 -13.02 57.51
C ARG A 77 3.55 -12.82 56.34
N ARG A 78 3.74 -11.57 55.95
CA ARG A 78 4.87 -11.14 55.12
C ARG A 78 6.14 -11.49 55.91
N ASN A 79 6.78 -12.61 55.58
CA ASN A 79 8.23 -12.85 55.63
C ASN A 79 8.57 -14.34 55.44
N GLU A 80 8.10 -14.95 54.34
CA GLU A 80 8.78 -16.13 53.79
C GLU A 80 9.17 -15.84 52.34
N PRO A 81 10.46 -15.90 51.98
CA PRO A 81 10.87 -15.81 50.59
C PRO A 81 10.41 -17.08 49.88
N SER A 82 9.43 -16.96 48.99
CA SER A 82 9.10 -18.03 48.05
C SER A 82 10.34 -18.33 47.19
N PRO A 83 10.89 -19.56 47.18
CA PRO A 83 12.16 -19.85 46.52
C PRO A 83 12.07 -19.95 44.98
N LEU A 84 10.92 -19.63 44.37
CA LEU A 84 10.67 -19.85 42.93
C LEU A 84 10.21 -18.62 42.14
N VAL A 85 10.35 -17.40 42.68
CA VAL A 85 10.15 -16.18 41.89
C VAL A 85 11.37 -15.28 42.07
N ASN A 86 12.38 -15.49 41.23
CA ASN A 86 13.45 -14.52 41.05
C ASN A 86 12.87 -13.31 40.32
N ARG A 87 12.14 -12.44 41.03
CA ARG A 87 11.72 -11.12 40.52
C ARG A 87 13.00 -10.28 40.42
N GLN A 88 13.72 -10.43 39.31
CA GLN A 88 14.72 -9.43 38.94
C GLN A 88 13.99 -8.09 38.89
N THR A 89 14.39 -7.19 39.78
CA THR A 89 13.91 -5.81 39.73
C THR A 89 14.43 -5.25 38.41
N PRO A 90 13.58 -4.70 37.53
CA PRO A 90 14.04 -4.18 36.25
C PRO A 90 15.09 -3.11 36.51
N GLU A 91 16.23 -3.24 35.83
CA GLU A 91 17.31 -2.27 35.90
C GLU A 91 16.78 -0.88 35.53
N LEU A 92 17.06 0.10 36.38
CA LEU A 92 16.62 1.48 36.19
C LEU A 92 17.68 2.25 35.41
N ASP A 93 17.27 2.95 34.37
CA ASP A 93 18.10 3.86 33.58
C ASP A 93 17.92 5.28 34.10
N ASP A 94 19.02 5.91 34.51
CA ASP A 94 19.10 7.30 34.97
C ASP A 94 19.65 8.25 33.90
N SER A 95 20.05 7.77 32.71
CA SER A 95 20.65 8.59 31.64
C SER A 95 19.74 9.68 31.08
N PHE A 96 18.43 9.56 31.27
CA PHE A 96 17.43 10.55 30.86
C PHE A 96 17.04 11.54 31.97
N VAL A 97 17.52 11.35 33.21
CA VAL A 97 17.13 12.20 34.34
C VAL A 97 17.66 13.62 34.14
N GLY A 98 16.78 14.60 34.26
CA GLY A 98 17.09 16.02 34.04
C GLY A 98 16.75 16.52 32.64
N LEU A 99 16.47 15.63 31.68
CA LEU A 99 16.06 15.99 30.33
C LEU A 99 14.55 16.25 30.25
N SER A 100 14.17 17.19 29.38
CA SER A 100 12.81 17.38 28.91
C SER A 100 12.36 16.22 28.02
N GLY A 101 11.04 16.05 27.82
CA GLY A 101 10.53 15.07 26.87
C GLY A 101 10.99 15.31 25.42
N GLY A 102 11.22 16.56 25.02
CA GLY A 102 11.82 16.91 23.73
C GLY A 102 13.26 16.41 23.59
N GLU A 103 14.10 16.63 24.58
CA GLU A 103 15.50 16.14 24.58
C GLU A 103 15.55 14.61 24.66
N ILE A 104 14.64 13.98 25.39
CA ILE A 104 14.48 12.53 25.42
C ILE A 104 14.10 12.01 24.03
N PHE A 105 13.17 12.67 23.33
CA PHE A 105 12.82 12.31 21.96
C PHE A 105 14.05 12.37 21.05
N HIS A 106 14.81 13.46 21.13
CA HIS A 106 16.04 13.65 20.37
C HIS A 106 17.02 12.49 20.59
N GLU A 107 17.38 12.21 21.84
CA GLU A 107 18.28 11.10 22.21
C GLU A 107 17.76 9.73 21.75
N MET A 108 16.44 9.50 21.81
CA MET A 108 15.86 8.25 21.32
C MET A 108 15.99 8.08 19.80
N MET A 109 15.90 9.16 19.02
CA MET A 109 16.16 9.11 17.57
C MET A 109 17.60 8.71 17.28
N LEU A 110 18.57 9.20 18.08
CA LEU A 110 19.97 8.79 17.99
C LEU A 110 20.13 7.29 18.31
N ARG A 111 19.57 6.83 19.42
CA ARG A 111 19.65 5.43 19.87
C ARG A 111 19.02 4.44 18.87
N LEU A 112 18.09 4.91 18.05
CA LEU A 112 17.40 4.12 17.02
C LEU A 112 18.00 4.27 15.62
N ASP A 113 19.16 4.92 15.51
CA ASP A 113 19.88 5.18 14.25
C ASP A 113 19.03 5.89 13.18
N VAL A 114 18.16 6.81 13.63
CA VAL A 114 17.40 7.68 12.72
C VAL A 114 18.36 8.73 12.15
N LYS A 115 18.40 8.81 10.82
CA LYS A 115 19.23 9.78 10.07
C LYS A 115 18.43 10.88 9.39
N HIS A 116 17.15 10.67 9.17
CA HIS A 116 16.28 11.61 8.45
C HIS A 116 14.90 11.65 9.11
N ILE A 117 14.38 12.85 9.30
CA ILE A 117 13.01 13.11 9.78
C ILE A 117 12.31 13.99 8.75
N PHE A 118 11.09 13.62 8.39
CA PHE A 118 10.21 14.39 7.52
C PHE A 118 9.12 15.03 8.36
N GLY A 119 8.92 16.34 8.31
CA GLY A 119 8.00 16.93 9.27
C GLY A 119 7.68 18.40 9.09
N TYR A 120 6.70 18.87 9.86
CA TYR A 120 6.23 20.25 9.81
C TYR A 120 5.96 20.79 11.23
N PRO A 121 6.46 21.98 11.59
CA PRO A 121 6.35 22.53 12.94
C PRO A 121 4.92 23.00 13.28
N GLY A 122 4.64 23.15 14.57
CA GLY A 122 3.42 23.80 15.05
C GLY A 122 3.32 23.85 16.58
N GLY A 123 2.36 24.61 17.09
CA GLY A 123 2.30 25.04 18.51
C GLY A 123 2.33 23.92 19.55
N ALA A 124 1.72 22.77 19.24
CA ALA A 124 1.63 21.62 20.13
C ALA A 124 2.91 20.77 20.19
N ILE A 125 3.74 20.81 19.13
CA ILE A 125 4.97 20.01 19.01
C ILE A 125 6.24 20.85 19.21
N LEU A 126 6.11 22.14 19.52
CA LEU A 126 7.24 23.06 19.73
C LEU A 126 8.29 22.56 20.73
N PRO A 127 7.96 21.95 21.89
CA PRO A 127 9.00 21.46 22.80
C PRO A 127 9.94 20.42 22.16
N VAL A 128 9.42 19.63 21.21
CA VAL A 128 10.25 18.67 20.46
C VAL A 128 11.06 19.39 19.38
N PHE A 129 10.46 20.34 18.65
CA PHE A 129 11.17 21.13 17.63
C PHE A 129 12.32 21.97 18.21
N ASP A 130 12.13 22.50 19.42
CA ASP A 130 13.15 23.24 20.15
C ASP A 130 14.34 22.33 20.52
N ALA A 131 14.06 21.11 21.02
CA ALA A 131 15.10 20.15 21.38
C ALA A 131 15.91 19.63 20.18
N ILE A 132 15.33 19.59 18.97
CA ILE A 132 16.04 19.17 17.75
C ILE A 132 16.66 20.35 16.99
N TYR A 133 16.52 21.59 17.49
CA TYR A 133 17.04 22.78 16.82
C TYR A 133 18.54 22.68 16.58
N ASN A 134 18.96 22.78 15.31
CA ASN A 134 20.34 22.60 14.87
C ASN A 134 21.00 21.28 15.32
N SER A 135 20.21 20.23 15.57
CA SER A 135 20.72 18.87 15.77
C SER A 135 21.62 18.47 14.59
N LYS A 136 22.80 17.93 14.90
CA LYS A 136 23.76 17.43 13.89
C LYS A 136 23.64 15.93 13.64
N HIS A 137 22.67 15.26 14.26
CA HIS A 137 22.58 13.80 14.28
C HIS A 137 21.71 13.21 13.16
N PHE A 138 20.78 14.01 12.66
CA PHE A 138 19.86 13.66 11.59
C PHE A 138 19.48 14.91 10.81
N ASP A 139 19.17 14.72 9.54
CA ASP A 139 18.67 15.79 8.68
C ASP A 139 17.15 15.91 8.81
N PHE A 140 16.66 17.15 8.76
CA PHE A 140 15.23 17.44 8.80
C PHE A 140 14.77 17.96 7.45
N ILE A 141 13.81 17.27 6.84
CA ILE A 141 13.21 17.65 5.56
C ILE A 141 11.85 18.29 5.81
N LEU A 142 11.73 19.57 5.47
CA LEU A 142 10.52 20.38 5.63
C LEU A 142 9.69 20.39 4.33
N PRO A 143 8.58 19.64 4.26
CA PRO A 143 7.70 19.67 3.10
C PRO A 143 6.84 20.93 3.10
N LYS A 144 6.00 21.10 2.07
CA LYS A 144 4.98 22.16 2.04
C LYS A 144 3.63 21.71 2.59
N HIS A 145 3.41 20.40 2.71
CA HIS A 145 2.24 19.81 3.33
C HIS A 145 2.60 18.53 4.10
N GLU A 146 1.92 18.22 5.20
CA GLU A 146 2.23 17.03 6.01
C GLU A 146 1.94 15.72 5.27
N GLN A 147 1.00 15.71 4.32
CA GLN A 147 0.84 14.59 3.39
C GLN A 147 2.15 14.32 2.62
N GLY A 148 2.84 15.39 2.19
CA GLY A 148 4.16 15.31 1.58
C GLY A 148 5.17 14.68 2.54
N ALA A 149 5.16 15.06 3.83
CA ALA A 149 6.02 14.45 4.85
C ALA A 149 5.81 12.92 4.93
N GLY A 150 4.55 12.49 4.99
CA GLY A 150 4.20 11.08 5.05
C GLY A 150 4.66 10.31 3.82
N HIS A 151 4.34 10.77 2.61
CA HIS A 151 4.75 10.07 1.38
C HIS A 151 6.27 10.14 1.14
N MET A 152 6.96 11.19 1.57
CA MET A 152 8.44 11.22 1.61
C MET A 152 8.99 10.14 2.55
N ALA A 153 8.43 10.03 3.76
CA ALA A 153 8.83 8.98 4.69
C ALA A 153 8.58 7.57 4.13
N GLU A 154 7.49 7.37 3.38
CA GLU A 154 7.23 6.11 2.68
C GLU A 154 8.27 5.81 1.58
N GLY A 155 8.56 6.79 0.72
CA GLY A 155 9.58 6.65 -0.32
C GLY A 155 10.97 6.36 0.27
N TYR A 156 11.33 7.07 1.35
CA TYR A 156 12.55 6.83 2.12
C TYR A 156 12.60 5.39 2.66
N ALA A 157 11.50 4.92 3.25
CA ALA A 157 11.43 3.59 3.83
C ALA A 157 11.55 2.49 2.78
N ARG A 158 10.92 2.68 1.61
CA ARG A 158 10.99 1.71 0.52
C ARG A 158 12.36 1.62 -0.13
N ALA A 159 13.07 2.74 -0.26
CA ALA A 159 14.40 2.77 -0.86
C ALA A 159 15.50 2.31 0.12
N SER A 160 15.41 2.66 1.41
CA SER A 160 16.43 2.31 2.43
C SER A 160 16.18 0.96 3.10
N GLY A 161 14.91 0.55 3.26
CA GLY A 161 14.49 -0.52 4.15
C GLY A 161 14.52 -0.16 5.64
N LYS A 162 14.74 1.10 6.00
CA LYS A 162 14.62 1.61 7.37
C LYS A 162 13.23 2.25 7.57
N PRO A 163 12.72 2.39 8.81
CA PRO A 163 11.47 3.11 9.05
C PRO A 163 11.53 4.56 8.59
N GLY A 164 10.48 5.04 7.93
CA GLY A 164 10.29 6.46 7.69
C GLY A 164 9.77 7.15 8.95
N VAL A 165 10.42 8.22 9.40
CA VAL A 165 10.01 8.96 10.61
C VAL A 165 9.32 10.25 10.21
N VAL A 166 8.10 10.44 10.70
CA VAL A 166 7.29 11.64 10.47
C VAL A 166 7.14 12.41 11.78
N LEU A 167 7.34 13.74 11.76
CA LEU A 167 7.16 14.62 12.93
C LEU A 167 6.26 15.81 12.59
N VAL A 168 5.03 15.83 13.11
CA VAL A 168 4.03 16.86 12.79
C VAL A 168 3.37 17.43 14.04
N THR A 169 2.63 18.52 13.90
CA THR A 169 1.87 19.12 15.00
C THR A 169 0.51 18.44 15.24
N SER A 170 -0.28 18.93 16.19
CA SER A 170 -1.62 18.44 16.52
C SER A 170 -2.66 18.80 15.47
N GLY A 171 -3.90 18.35 15.67
CA GLY A 171 -5.06 18.77 14.88
C GLY A 171 -4.82 18.61 13.38
N PRO A 172 -4.78 19.71 12.60
CA PRO A 172 -4.63 19.66 11.15
C PRO A 172 -3.37 18.92 10.68
N GLY A 173 -2.22 19.13 11.34
CA GLY A 173 -0.96 18.49 10.91
C GLY A 173 -1.02 16.97 11.04
N ALA A 174 -1.65 16.49 12.11
CA ALA A 174 -1.88 15.07 12.34
C ALA A 174 -2.97 14.48 11.43
N THR A 175 -4.04 15.23 11.10
CA THR A 175 -5.07 14.73 10.19
C THR A 175 -4.61 14.71 8.72
N ASN A 176 -3.65 15.55 8.35
CA ASN A 176 -3.06 15.57 7.01
C ASN A 176 -2.19 14.34 6.70
N VAL A 177 -1.74 13.61 7.73
CA VAL A 177 -0.94 12.36 7.56
C VAL A 177 -1.80 11.09 7.57
N ILE A 178 -3.13 11.19 7.64
CA ILE A 178 -4.03 10.02 7.60
C ILE A 178 -3.91 9.24 6.29
N THR A 179 -3.88 9.92 5.15
CA THR A 179 -3.75 9.27 3.83
C THR A 179 -2.43 8.52 3.70
N PRO A 180 -1.24 9.12 3.98
CA PRO A 180 0.02 8.38 4.03
C PRO A 180 0.03 7.20 5.01
N MET A 181 -0.60 7.33 6.19
CA MET A 181 -0.74 6.19 7.11
C MET A 181 -1.57 5.07 6.49
N GLN A 182 -2.71 5.38 5.87
CA GLN A 182 -3.49 4.34 5.22
C GLN A 182 -2.73 3.72 4.03
N ASP A 183 -1.96 4.50 3.27
CA ASP A 183 -1.14 4.01 2.17
C ASP A 183 -0.08 3.03 2.67
N ALA A 184 0.73 3.45 3.65
CA ALA A 184 1.74 2.63 4.29
C ALA A 184 1.17 1.36 4.93
N MET A 185 -0.05 1.41 5.49
CA MET A 185 -0.71 0.23 6.05
C MET A 185 -1.17 -0.75 4.95
N SER A 186 -1.68 -0.22 3.84
CA SER A 186 -2.13 -0.97 2.68
C SER A 186 -0.98 -1.67 1.96
N ASP A 187 0.17 -1.01 1.80
CA ASP A 187 1.37 -1.57 1.14
C ASP A 187 2.35 -2.24 2.11
N GLY A 188 2.23 -2.00 3.42
CA GLY A 188 3.10 -2.61 4.43
C GLY A 188 4.48 -1.93 4.49
N THR A 189 4.48 -0.60 4.52
CA THR A 189 5.67 0.25 4.61
C THR A 189 5.90 0.66 6.07
N PRO A 190 7.10 0.44 6.65
CA PRO A 190 7.38 0.82 8.03
C PRO A 190 7.44 2.34 8.17
N MET A 191 6.54 2.91 8.96
CA MET A 191 6.47 4.34 9.24
C MET A 191 6.18 4.59 10.72
N VAL A 192 6.87 5.55 11.32
CA VAL A 192 6.64 5.97 12.70
C VAL A 192 6.24 7.44 12.70
N VAL A 193 4.99 7.70 13.00
CA VAL A 193 4.42 9.05 13.03
C VAL A 193 4.41 9.56 14.46
N PHE A 194 5.11 10.67 14.69
CA PHE A 194 5.03 11.44 15.92
C PHE A 194 4.20 12.69 15.65
N CYS A 195 3.10 12.85 16.38
CA CYS A 195 2.29 14.06 16.30
C CYS A 195 2.23 14.76 17.65
N GLY A 196 2.29 16.08 17.64
CA GLY A 196 2.00 16.87 18.83
C GLY A 196 0.52 16.73 19.23
N GLN A 197 0.23 17.01 20.49
CA GLN A 197 -1.12 17.09 21.02
C GLN A 197 -1.25 18.28 21.96
N VAL A 198 -2.48 18.77 22.14
CA VAL A 198 -2.80 19.74 23.20
C VAL A 198 -2.34 19.23 24.57
N PRO A 199 -2.08 20.12 25.55
CA PRO A 199 -1.72 19.69 26.90
C PRO A 199 -2.73 18.68 27.46
N THR A 200 -2.28 17.72 28.28
CA THR A 200 -3.16 16.67 28.83
C THR A 200 -4.39 17.22 29.56
N THR A 201 -4.29 18.41 30.17
CA THR A 201 -5.38 19.10 30.87
C THR A 201 -6.47 19.66 29.94
N ALA A 202 -6.21 19.78 28.65
CA ALA A 202 -7.13 20.30 27.64
C ALA A 202 -7.75 19.21 26.76
N ILE A 203 -7.32 17.95 26.92
CA ILE A 203 -7.85 16.83 26.12
C ILE A 203 -9.32 16.57 26.49
N GLY A 204 -10.16 16.40 25.49
CA GLY A 204 -11.60 16.18 25.58
C GLY A 204 -12.40 17.46 25.78
N THR A 205 -11.84 18.63 25.47
CA THR A 205 -12.49 19.94 25.71
C THR A 205 -12.79 20.73 24.44
N ASP A 206 -12.55 20.14 23.27
CA ASP A 206 -12.60 20.82 21.97
C ASP A 206 -11.61 22.00 21.93
N ALA A 207 -10.41 21.78 22.47
CA ALA A 207 -9.37 22.79 22.55
C ALA A 207 -8.84 23.20 21.17
N PHE A 208 -8.14 24.34 21.12
CA PHE A 208 -7.54 24.84 19.89
C PHE A 208 -6.54 23.82 19.31
N GLN A 209 -6.76 23.43 18.04
CA GLN A 209 -6.01 22.39 17.32
C GLN A 209 -6.02 21.01 18.00
N GLU A 210 -7.08 20.71 18.77
CA GLU A 210 -7.34 19.36 19.25
C GLU A 210 -8.00 18.51 18.15
N ALA A 211 -7.55 17.26 18.02
CA ALA A 211 -8.27 16.21 17.32
C ALA A 211 -8.02 14.88 18.04
N ASP A 212 -9.01 13.97 18.03
CA ASP A 212 -8.82 12.60 18.52
C ASP A 212 -8.02 11.78 17.49
N VAL A 213 -6.74 12.11 17.34
CA VAL A 213 -5.85 11.49 16.35
C VAL A 213 -5.67 10.00 16.63
N VAL A 214 -5.67 9.60 17.91
CA VAL A 214 -5.64 8.17 18.29
C VAL A 214 -6.91 7.46 17.81
N GLY A 215 -8.08 8.09 17.92
CA GLY A 215 -9.33 7.59 17.36
C GLY A 215 -9.32 7.49 15.84
N ILE A 216 -8.96 8.58 15.16
CA ILE A 216 -8.96 8.71 13.70
C ILE A 216 -7.97 7.72 13.07
N SER A 217 -6.73 7.64 13.60
CA SER A 217 -5.67 6.81 13.03
C SER A 217 -5.77 5.31 13.38
N ARG A 218 -6.69 4.92 14.27
CA ARG A 218 -6.81 3.53 14.74
C ARG A 218 -6.98 2.52 13.62
N ALA A 219 -7.72 2.87 12.57
CA ALA A 219 -8.01 1.98 11.45
C ALA A 219 -6.89 1.93 10.40
N CYS A 220 -6.06 2.98 10.33
CA CYS A 220 -4.99 3.12 9.34
C CYS A 220 -3.58 2.97 9.95
N THR A 221 -3.46 2.47 11.18
CA THR A 221 -2.18 2.15 11.83
C THR A 221 -2.17 0.70 12.31
N LYS A 222 -0.97 0.10 12.43
CA LYS A 222 -0.78 -1.19 13.11
C LYS A 222 -1.05 -1.07 14.61
N TRP A 223 -0.68 0.08 15.16
CA TRP A 223 -0.79 0.41 16.58
C TRP A 223 -0.63 1.92 16.75
N ASN A 224 -1.32 2.48 17.74
CA ASN A 224 -1.12 3.85 18.14
C ASN A 224 -1.24 4.01 19.66
N VAL A 225 -0.67 5.08 20.18
CA VAL A 225 -0.70 5.41 21.61
C VAL A 225 -0.64 6.92 21.83
N MET A 226 -1.23 7.38 22.93
CA MET A 226 -0.97 8.71 23.48
C MET A 226 -0.08 8.58 24.71
N VAL A 227 1.03 9.30 24.71
CA VAL A 227 1.96 9.35 25.84
C VAL A 227 1.36 10.24 26.93
N LYS A 228 1.20 9.70 28.13
CA LYS A 228 0.55 10.37 29.27
C LYS A 228 1.54 10.95 30.27
N SER A 229 2.81 10.58 30.20
CA SER A 229 3.87 11.11 31.07
C SER A 229 5.25 11.00 30.42
N VAL A 230 6.15 11.91 30.79
CA VAL A 230 7.54 11.91 30.27
C VAL A 230 8.27 10.59 30.57
N ALA A 231 7.93 9.94 31.68
CA ALA A 231 8.57 8.69 32.12
C ALA A 231 8.28 7.49 31.20
N GLU A 232 7.16 7.47 30.47
CA GLU A 232 6.88 6.38 29.53
C GLU A 232 7.33 6.69 28.09
N LEU A 233 7.76 7.92 27.79
CA LEU A 233 8.09 8.35 26.43
C LEU A 233 9.17 7.47 25.76
N PRO A 234 10.34 7.18 26.38
CA PRO A 234 11.35 6.30 25.77
C PRO A 234 10.81 4.91 25.41
N LYS A 235 10.00 4.36 26.32
CA LYS A 235 9.37 3.04 26.14
C LYS A 235 8.41 3.06 24.96
N ARG A 236 7.53 4.06 24.85
CA ARG A 236 6.56 4.16 23.75
C ARG A 236 7.23 4.35 22.40
N ILE A 237 8.32 5.13 22.35
CA ILE A 237 9.14 5.27 21.14
C ILE A 237 9.72 3.92 20.73
N LYS A 238 10.33 3.16 21.66
CA LYS A 238 10.89 1.83 21.36
C LYS A 238 9.82 0.84 20.87
N GLU A 239 8.67 0.79 21.55
CA GLU A 239 7.51 -0.02 21.14
C GLU A 239 7.03 0.35 19.73
N ALA A 240 6.97 1.64 19.41
CA ALA A 240 6.55 2.12 18.09
C ALA A 240 7.46 1.59 16.98
N PHE A 241 8.79 1.72 17.14
CA PHE A 241 9.74 1.21 16.14
C PHE A 241 9.68 -0.32 16.03
N GLU A 242 9.63 -1.03 17.15
CA GLU A 242 9.52 -2.50 17.16
C GLU A 242 8.25 -2.98 16.44
N ILE A 243 7.10 -2.36 16.70
CA ILE A 243 5.84 -2.71 16.04
C ILE A 243 5.87 -2.32 14.57
N ALA A 244 6.43 -1.16 14.20
CA ALA A 244 6.49 -0.71 12.81
C ALA A 244 7.30 -1.67 11.92
N THR A 245 8.35 -2.29 12.46
CA THR A 245 9.28 -3.16 11.71
C THR A 245 9.05 -4.66 11.85
N SER A 246 8.33 -5.11 12.88
CA SER A 246 8.09 -6.55 13.12
C SER A 246 6.91 -7.10 12.33
N GLY A 247 6.95 -8.40 12.03
CA GLY A 247 5.92 -9.07 11.23
C GLY A 247 5.80 -8.45 9.84
N ARG A 248 4.57 -8.25 9.34
CA ARG A 248 4.35 -7.38 8.17
C ARG A 248 4.60 -5.93 8.60
N PRO A 249 5.57 -5.20 8.01
CA PRO A 249 5.82 -3.81 8.39
C PRO A 249 4.59 -2.91 8.16
N GLY A 250 4.55 -1.77 8.82
CA GLY A 250 3.44 -0.83 8.67
C GLY A 250 3.56 0.39 9.56
N PRO A 251 2.60 1.32 9.46
CA PRO A 251 2.63 2.58 10.17
C PRO A 251 2.18 2.43 11.62
N VAL A 252 2.78 3.22 12.49
CA VAL A 252 2.36 3.42 13.88
C VAL A 252 2.29 4.92 14.19
N LEU A 253 1.50 5.28 15.20
CA LEU A 253 1.38 6.67 15.64
C LEU A 253 1.62 6.82 17.15
N VAL A 254 2.43 7.80 17.52
CA VAL A 254 2.69 8.19 18.90
C VAL A 254 2.27 9.64 19.08
N ASP A 255 1.18 9.85 19.83
CA ASP A 255 0.60 11.14 20.13
C ASP A 255 1.29 11.74 21.38
N LEU A 256 1.79 12.97 21.23
CA LEU A 256 2.73 13.61 22.16
C LEU A 256 2.15 14.91 22.74
N PRO A 257 1.45 14.87 23.90
CA PRO A 257 0.98 16.06 24.57
C PRO A 257 2.10 17.06 24.87
N LYS A 258 1.80 18.35 24.66
CA LYS A 258 2.76 19.45 24.81
C LYS A 258 3.37 19.53 26.22
N ASP A 259 2.58 19.35 27.25
CA ASP A 259 3.01 19.34 28.65
C ASP A 259 3.85 18.10 29.01
N VAL A 260 3.63 16.98 28.33
CA VAL A 260 4.47 15.79 28.46
C VAL A 260 5.84 16.01 27.82
N THR A 261 5.89 16.58 26.61
CA THR A 261 7.15 16.85 25.90
C THR A 261 7.93 18.01 26.51
N ALA A 262 7.26 18.98 27.13
CA ALA A 262 7.91 20.03 27.93
C ALA A 262 8.28 19.59 29.35
N GLY A 263 7.70 18.49 29.85
CA GLY A 263 7.97 17.97 31.18
C GLY A 263 9.40 17.45 31.34
N ILE A 264 10.01 17.65 32.51
CA ILE A 264 11.35 17.18 32.83
C ILE A 264 11.28 15.85 33.58
N LEU A 265 12.04 14.85 33.14
CA LEU A 265 12.14 13.58 33.85
C LEU A 265 12.94 13.75 35.15
N ARG A 266 12.34 13.40 36.29
CA ARG A 266 12.94 13.59 37.63
C ARG A 266 13.38 12.30 38.32
N ARG A 267 13.09 11.14 37.73
CA ARG A 267 13.32 9.84 38.34
C ARG A 267 13.84 8.85 37.30
N PRO A 268 14.72 7.92 37.69
CA PRO A 268 15.12 6.81 36.83
C PRO A 268 13.91 5.99 36.37
N ILE A 269 13.99 5.42 35.16
CA ILE A 269 12.89 4.66 34.55
C ILE A 269 13.35 3.26 34.14
N PRO A 270 12.47 2.24 34.16
CA PRO A 270 12.80 0.93 33.62
C PRO A 270 12.85 0.99 32.08
N MET A 271 13.98 0.60 31.49
CA MET A 271 14.17 0.60 30.02
C MET A 271 14.02 -0.78 29.38
N GLN A 272 13.88 -1.83 30.17
CA GLN A 272 13.58 -3.17 29.65
C GLN A 272 12.18 -3.18 29.01
N SER A 273 12.09 -3.86 27.86
CA SER A 273 10.79 -4.10 27.21
C SER A 273 9.88 -4.83 28.19
N THR A 274 8.61 -4.46 28.26
CA THR A 274 7.62 -5.26 29.01
C THR A 274 7.25 -6.56 28.28
N LEU A 275 7.79 -6.80 27.09
CA LEU A 275 7.79 -8.12 26.47
C LEU A 275 8.70 -9.03 27.29
N PRO A 276 8.24 -10.22 27.72
CA PRO A 276 8.99 -11.10 28.61
C PRO A 276 10.39 -11.40 28.06
N SER A 277 11.44 -10.99 28.79
CA SER A 277 12.86 -11.18 28.43
C SER A 277 13.30 -12.65 28.52
N HIS A 278 12.64 -13.44 29.36
CA HIS A 278 12.82 -14.89 29.43
C HIS A 278 11.51 -15.60 29.07
N PRO A 279 11.49 -16.42 27.99
CA PRO A 279 10.33 -17.24 27.69
C PRO A 279 10.11 -18.23 28.85
N SER A 280 8.87 -18.30 29.36
CA SER A 280 8.50 -19.33 30.34
C SER A 280 8.75 -20.74 29.78
N ALA A 281 8.86 -21.76 30.63
CA ALA A 281 8.97 -23.15 30.18
C ALA A 281 7.83 -23.54 29.22
N ALA A 282 6.62 -23.04 29.46
CA ALA A 282 5.48 -23.21 28.56
C ALA A 282 5.68 -22.49 27.21
N SER A 283 6.24 -21.28 27.23
CA SER A 283 6.58 -20.53 26.00
C SER A 283 7.68 -21.22 25.19
N LEU A 284 8.66 -21.83 25.84
CA LEU A 284 9.72 -22.62 25.19
C LEU A 284 9.14 -23.89 24.55
N ALA A 285 8.34 -24.66 25.28
CA ALA A 285 7.71 -25.86 24.76
C ALA A 285 6.77 -25.56 23.57
N ALA A 286 6.01 -24.45 23.64
CA ALA A 286 5.20 -23.97 22.53
C ALA A 286 6.06 -23.62 21.30
N ARG A 287 7.16 -22.88 21.49
CA ARG A 287 8.11 -22.55 20.41
C ARG A 287 8.71 -23.79 19.76
N ASP A 288 9.12 -24.79 20.54
CA ASP A 288 9.67 -26.04 20.00
C ASP A 288 8.62 -26.83 19.20
N THR A 289 7.38 -26.84 19.67
CA THR A 289 6.27 -27.50 18.97
C THR A 289 5.97 -26.79 17.65
N SER A 290 5.87 -25.46 17.66
CA SER A 290 5.70 -24.64 16.46
C SER A 290 6.85 -24.83 15.46
N ARG A 291 8.10 -24.92 15.94
CA ARG A 291 9.28 -25.19 15.10
C ARG A 291 9.19 -26.55 14.42
N ARG A 292 8.88 -27.62 15.16
CA ARG A 292 8.72 -28.97 14.57
C ARG A 292 7.59 -29.02 13.55
N GLN A 293 6.47 -28.35 13.84
CA GLN A 293 5.35 -28.25 12.91
C GLN A 293 5.75 -27.51 11.63
N LEU A 294 6.46 -26.39 11.75
CA LEU A 294 6.99 -25.61 10.64
C LEU A 294 7.96 -26.44 9.79
N GLU A 295 8.91 -27.14 10.40
CA GLU A 295 9.85 -28.04 9.71
C GLU A 295 9.12 -29.16 8.96
N GLY A 296 8.06 -29.72 9.56
CA GLY A 296 7.18 -30.69 8.92
C GLY A 296 6.46 -30.10 7.71
N THR A 297 5.91 -28.89 7.83
CA THR A 297 5.26 -28.18 6.72
C THR A 297 6.24 -27.87 5.59
N ILE A 298 7.43 -27.35 5.89
CA ILE A 298 8.48 -27.08 4.91
C ILE A 298 8.84 -28.38 4.16
N SER A 299 8.88 -29.52 4.85
CA SER A 299 9.14 -30.81 4.22
C SER A 299 8.01 -31.22 3.25
N ARG A 300 6.75 -31.07 3.64
CA ARG A 300 5.60 -31.32 2.74
C ARG A 300 5.59 -30.39 1.53
N VAL A 301 5.98 -29.12 1.71
CA VAL A 301 6.12 -28.17 0.60
C VAL A 301 7.24 -28.61 -0.35
N ALA A 302 8.38 -29.06 0.16
CA ALA A 302 9.45 -29.58 -0.68
C ALA A 302 8.99 -30.81 -1.49
N ASP A 303 8.22 -31.71 -0.89
CA ASP A 303 7.65 -32.87 -1.59
C ASP A 303 6.72 -32.44 -2.73
N LEU A 304 5.85 -31.45 -2.51
CA LEU A 304 4.99 -30.87 -3.56
C LEU A 304 5.81 -30.26 -4.70
N ILE A 305 6.86 -29.48 -4.39
CA ILE A 305 7.77 -28.90 -5.40
C ILE A 305 8.46 -29.99 -6.22
N ASN A 306 8.90 -31.07 -5.56
CA ASN A 306 9.64 -32.17 -6.17
C ASN A 306 8.78 -32.99 -7.14
N ILE A 307 7.47 -33.05 -6.97
CA ILE A 307 6.56 -33.81 -7.85
C ILE A 307 5.85 -32.96 -8.91
N ALA A 308 5.75 -31.64 -8.69
CA ALA A 308 5.08 -30.71 -9.60
C ALA A 308 5.67 -30.78 -11.02
N LYS A 309 4.81 -30.69 -12.03
CA LYS A 309 5.22 -30.69 -13.44
C LYS A 309 5.23 -29.28 -14.03
N LYS A 310 4.26 -28.46 -13.65
CA LYS A 310 4.08 -27.07 -14.11
C LYS A 310 4.08 -26.09 -12.92
N PRO A 311 5.14 -26.03 -12.10
CA PRO A 311 5.20 -25.10 -10.98
C PRO A 311 5.36 -23.65 -11.48
N ILE A 312 4.90 -22.70 -10.66
CA ILE A 312 5.13 -21.27 -10.83
C ILE A 312 5.44 -20.63 -9.48
N ILE A 313 6.41 -19.73 -9.45
CA ILE A 313 6.64 -18.86 -8.29
C ILE A 313 5.86 -17.56 -8.47
N TYR A 314 5.08 -17.21 -7.46
CA TYR A 314 4.34 -15.96 -7.32
C TYR A 314 4.99 -15.12 -6.20
N ALA A 315 5.87 -14.21 -6.55
CA ALA A 315 6.63 -13.42 -5.59
C ALA A 315 6.02 -12.03 -5.35
N GLY A 316 5.89 -11.65 -4.09
CA GLY A 316 5.43 -10.33 -3.66
C GLY A 316 6.50 -9.52 -2.94
N GLN A 317 6.09 -8.37 -2.40
CA GLN A 317 6.95 -7.45 -1.66
C GLN A 317 7.62 -8.09 -0.44
N GLY A 318 7.01 -9.13 0.16
CA GLY A 318 7.56 -9.80 1.33
C GLY A 318 8.93 -10.41 1.10
N LEU A 319 9.32 -10.71 -0.16
CA LEU A 319 10.70 -11.11 -0.45
C LEU A 319 11.72 -9.98 -0.36
N GLN A 320 11.28 -8.72 -0.49
CA GLN A 320 12.17 -7.56 -0.42
C GLN A 320 12.36 -7.04 1.01
N SER A 321 11.75 -7.71 2.01
CA SER A 321 11.94 -7.39 3.44
C SER A 321 13.37 -7.64 3.90
N SER A 322 14.05 -8.63 3.30
CA SER A 322 15.42 -9.01 3.61
C SER A 322 16.31 -8.89 2.36
N PRO A 323 17.56 -8.39 2.49
CA PRO A 323 18.52 -8.37 1.39
C PRO A 323 18.78 -9.74 0.76
N ALA A 324 18.62 -10.83 1.52
CA ALA A 324 18.84 -12.19 1.03
C ALA A 324 17.66 -12.75 0.22
N GLY A 325 16.46 -12.16 0.32
CA GLY A 325 15.24 -12.69 -0.29
C GLY A 325 15.33 -12.87 -1.82
N PRO A 326 15.71 -11.84 -2.60
CA PRO A 326 15.89 -11.96 -4.05
C PRO A 326 16.91 -13.05 -4.45
N LYS A 327 18.00 -13.19 -3.67
CA LYS A 327 19.02 -14.23 -3.91
C LYS A 327 18.45 -15.64 -3.71
N LEU A 328 17.75 -15.88 -2.61
CA LEU A 328 17.14 -17.19 -2.33
C LEU A 328 16.01 -17.53 -3.30
N LEU A 329 15.26 -16.52 -3.76
CA LEU A 329 14.30 -16.68 -4.85
C LEU A 329 14.98 -17.17 -6.12
N LYS A 330 16.07 -16.49 -6.54
CA LYS A 330 16.83 -16.90 -7.71
C LYS A 330 17.37 -18.33 -7.56
N GLU A 331 17.92 -18.65 -6.39
CA GLU A 331 18.42 -20.00 -6.11
C GLU A 331 17.32 -21.07 -6.21
N LEU A 332 16.12 -20.81 -5.68
CA LEU A 332 14.99 -21.73 -5.82
C LEU A 332 14.55 -21.89 -7.28
N ALA A 333 14.43 -20.77 -8.00
CA ALA A 333 14.01 -20.75 -9.39
C ALA A 333 15.01 -21.49 -10.31
N ASP A 334 16.32 -21.31 -10.08
CA ASP A 334 17.38 -21.98 -10.82
C ASP A 334 17.45 -23.48 -10.45
N LYS A 335 17.42 -23.80 -9.15
CA LYS A 335 17.56 -25.18 -8.67
C LYS A 335 16.44 -26.11 -9.16
N ALA A 336 15.20 -25.64 -9.14
CA ALA A 336 14.03 -26.43 -9.49
C ALA A 336 13.45 -26.12 -10.89
N SER A 337 14.14 -25.29 -11.67
CA SER A 337 13.73 -24.81 -12.99
C SER A 337 12.28 -24.29 -12.99
N ILE A 338 12.00 -23.27 -12.17
CA ILE A 338 10.65 -22.74 -11.97
C ILE A 338 10.53 -21.33 -12.55
N PRO A 339 9.53 -21.04 -13.41
CA PRO A 339 9.26 -19.68 -13.87
C PRO A 339 8.73 -18.79 -12.73
N VAL A 340 9.07 -17.50 -12.80
CA VAL A 340 8.80 -16.53 -11.73
C VAL A 340 7.95 -15.39 -12.26
N THR A 341 6.83 -15.11 -11.59
CA THR A 341 6.05 -13.88 -11.78
C THR A 341 6.01 -13.08 -10.49
N THR A 342 5.87 -11.76 -10.61
CA THR A 342 5.89 -10.82 -9.48
C THR A 342 4.60 -10.00 -9.41
N THR A 343 4.22 -9.53 -8.22
CA THR A 343 3.23 -8.45 -8.10
C THR A 343 3.83 -7.10 -8.53
N LEU A 344 3.00 -6.06 -8.68
CA LEU A 344 3.46 -4.68 -8.80
C LEU A 344 4.48 -4.30 -7.72
N GLN A 345 4.18 -4.63 -6.45
CA GLN A 345 5.10 -4.36 -5.33
C GLN A 345 6.26 -5.36 -5.22
N GLY A 346 6.25 -6.44 -5.99
CA GLY A 346 7.31 -7.43 -6.08
C GLY A 346 8.32 -7.13 -7.20
N LEU A 347 8.04 -6.15 -8.08
CA LEU A 347 8.93 -5.74 -9.16
C LEU A 347 10.33 -5.41 -8.62
N GLY A 348 11.35 -5.89 -9.33
CA GLY A 348 12.76 -5.81 -8.92
C GLY A 348 13.23 -6.95 -8.03
N GLY A 349 12.31 -7.74 -7.44
CA GLY A 349 12.67 -8.92 -6.63
C GLY A 349 13.26 -10.08 -7.43
N PHE A 350 13.10 -10.08 -8.76
CA PHE A 350 13.65 -11.07 -9.69
C PHE A 350 14.16 -10.35 -10.95
N ASP A 351 15.24 -10.84 -11.56
CA ASP A 351 15.80 -10.25 -12.78
C ASP A 351 14.89 -10.55 -13.98
N GLU A 352 14.24 -9.54 -14.52
CA GLU A 352 13.33 -9.70 -15.66
C GLU A 352 14.03 -10.08 -16.98
N LEU A 353 15.37 -9.98 -17.06
CA LEU A 353 16.12 -10.49 -18.20
C LEU A 353 16.37 -12.01 -18.13
N ASP A 354 16.12 -12.64 -16.97
CA ASP A 354 16.19 -14.09 -16.85
C ASP A 354 15.07 -14.74 -17.70
N PRO A 355 15.37 -15.76 -18.54
CA PRO A 355 14.37 -16.44 -19.35
C PRO A 355 13.16 -16.99 -18.56
N LYS A 356 13.36 -17.28 -17.27
CA LYS A 356 12.34 -17.76 -16.34
C LYS A 356 11.38 -16.66 -15.87
N SER A 357 11.69 -15.40 -16.10
CA SER A 357 10.80 -14.29 -15.73
C SER A 357 9.54 -14.30 -16.58
N LEU A 358 8.39 -14.17 -15.92
CA LEU A 358 7.08 -13.98 -16.53
C LEU A 358 6.62 -12.51 -16.41
N HIS A 359 7.46 -11.62 -15.88
CA HIS A 359 7.10 -10.25 -15.51
C HIS A 359 5.92 -10.19 -14.53
N MET A 360 5.30 -9.01 -14.40
CA MET A 360 4.15 -8.77 -13.54
C MET A 360 2.90 -9.55 -14.00
N LEU A 361 2.15 -10.13 -13.06
CA LEU A 361 0.80 -10.68 -13.30
C LEU A 361 -0.32 -9.74 -12.82
N GLY A 362 -1.57 -10.07 -13.16
CA GLY A 362 -2.78 -9.43 -12.64
C GLY A 362 -3.57 -8.70 -13.71
N MET A 363 -4.40 -7.74 -13.29
CA MET A 363 -5.32 -6.97 -14.14
C MET A 363 -4.61 -6.40 -15.38
N HIS A 364 -3.46 -5.76 -15.20
CA HIS A 364 -2.62 -5.21 -16.27
C HIS A 364 -1.27 -5.92 -16.37
N GLY A 365 -1.18 -7.15 -15.87
CA GLY A 365 0.00 -7.97 -15.99
C GLY A 365 0.21 -8.48 -17.41
N SER A 366 1.32 -9.16 -17.62
CA SER A 366 1.58 -9.88 -18.86
C SER A 366 0.55 -11.01 -19.04
N ALA A 367 0.11 -11.18 -20.29
CA ALA A 367 -0.80 -12.27 -20.64
C ALA A 367 -0.18 -13.64 -20.34
N TYR A 368 1.12 -13.83 -20.58
CA TYR A 368 1.83 -15.08 -20.31
C TYR A 368 1.96 -15.38 -18.80
N ALA A 369 2.14 -14.38 -17.92
CA ALA A 369 2.07 -14.64 -16.48
C ALA A 369 0.66 -15.06 -16.05
N ASN A 370 -0.37 -14.40 -16.57
CA ASN A 370 -1.76 -14.71 -16.27
C ASN A 370 -2.16 -16.11 -16.76
N MET A 371 -1.74 -16.51 -17.96
CA MET A 371 -1.92 -17.86 -18.50
C MET A 371 -1.18 -18.89 -17.64
N ALA A 372 0.09 -18.65 -17.34
CA ALA A 372 0.89 -19.56 -16.54
C ALA A 372 0.31 -19.76 -15.13
N MET A 373 -0.20 -18.70 -14.50
CA MET A 373 -0.88 -18.78 -13.20
C MET A 373 -2.14 -19.65 -13.23
N GLN A 374 -2.89 -19.62 -14.34
CA GLN A 374 -4.11 -20.42 -14.50
C GLN A 374 -3.81 -21.89 -14.81
N GLU A 375 -2.69 -22.15 -15.50
CA GLU A 375 -2.29 -23.48 -15.99
C GLU A 375 -1.33 -24.25 -15.07
N ALA A 376 -0.74 -23.57 -14.09
CA ALA A 376 0.19 -24.16 -13.14
C ALA A 376 -0.51 -25.22 -12.26
N ASP A 377 0.19 -26.33 -12.00
CA ASP A 377 -0.27 -27.35 -11.06
C ASP A 377 0.18 -27.06 -9.62
N LEU A 378 1.23 -26.24 -9.43
CA LEU A 378 1.70 -25.77 -8.14
C LEU A 378 2.01 -24.27 -8.18
N ILE A 379 1.37 -23.50 -7.32
CA ILE A 379 1.68 -22.08 -7.11
C ILE A 379 2.44 -21.93 -5.80
N ILE A 380 3.63 -21.31 -5.88
CA ILE A 380 4.49 -21.03 -4.73
C ILE A 380 4.40 -19.54 -4.44
N ALA A 381 3.49 -19.15 -3.54
CA ALA A 381 3.27 -17.77 -3.16
C ALA A 381 4.29 -17.34 -2.08
N LEU A 382 5.18 -16.42 -2.43
CA LEU A 382 6.28 -15.96 -1.60
C LEU A 382 6.08 -14.50 -1.19
N GLY A 383 5.62 -14.26 0.03
CA GLY A 383 5.46 -12.90 0.57
C GLY A 383 4.44 -12.06 -0.20
N ALA A 384 3.36 -12.69 -0.66
CA ALA A 384 2.31 -12.07 -1.46
C ALA A 384 0.92 -12.35 -0.86
N ARG A 385 -0.04 -11.44 -1.07
CA ARG A 385 -1.32 -11.41 -0.34
C ARG A 385 -2.58 -11.73 -1.16
N PHE A 386 -2.42 -12.19 -2.41
CA PHE A 386 -3.52 -12.49 -3.33
C PHE A 386 -4.54 -11.34 -3.43
N ASP A 387 -4.03 -10.14 -3.76
CA ASP A 387 -4.87 -8.95 -3.95
C ASP A 387 -5.90 -9.12 -5.07
N ASP A 388 -7.03 -8.40 -5.02
CA ASP A 388 -8.08 -8.53 -6.03
C ASP A 388 -7.65 -8.01 -7.41
N ARG A 389 -6.66 -7.11 -7.52
CA ARG A 389 -6.03 -6.72 -8.79
C ARG A 389 -5.12 -7.82 -9.33
N VAL A 390 -4.76 -8.81 -8.52
CA VAL A 390 -3.99 -10.00 -8.93
C VAL A 390 -4.92 -11.16 -9.24
N THR A 391 -5.88 -11.49 -8.37
CA THR A 391 -6.72 -12.69 -8.53
C THR A 391 -7.96 -12.46 -9.37
N LEU A 392 -8.49 -11.23 -9.37
CA LEU A 392 -9.71 -10.82 -10.07
C LEU A 392 -10.90 -11.71 -9.69
N ASN A 393 -11.38 -12.57 -10.59
CA ASN A 393 -12.42 -13.54 -10.27
C ASN A 393 -11.85 -14.72 -9.44
N ILE A 394 -11.99 -14.64 -8.11
CA ILE A 394 -11.48 -15.63 -7.14
C ILE A 394 -12.01 -17.05 -7.41
N ALA A 395 -13.29 -17.19 -7.82
CA ALA A 395 -13.88 -18.48 -8.10
C ALA A 395 -13.17 -19.19 -9.27
N LYS A 396 -12.78 -18.42 -10.29
CA LYS A 396 -12.07 -18.91 -11.49
C LYS A 396 -10.54 -18.89 -11.38
N PHE A 397 -10.00 -18.39 -10.27
CA PHE A 397 -8.55 -18.28 -10.07
C PHE A 397 -7.89 -19.65 -9.88
N ALA A 398 -6.76 -19.89 -10.55
CA ALA A 398 -5.87 -21.05 -10.41
C ALA A 398 -6.58 -22.43 -10.46
N PRO A 399 -7.37 -22.73 -11.50
CA PRO A 399 -8.15 -23.97 -11.58
C PRO A 399 -7.27 -25.22 -11.60
N GLN A 400 -6.13 -25.19 -12.32
CA GLN A 400 -5.24 -26.34 -12.41
C GLN A 400 -4.54 -26.65 -11.08
N ALA A 401 -4.12 -25.62 -10.33
CA ALA A 401 -3.56 -25.80 -8.99
C ALA A 401 -4.61 -26.37 -8.02
N LYS A 402 -5.85 -25.87 -8.05
CA LYS A 402 -6.96 -26.40 -7.23
C LYS A 402 -7.26 -27.87 -7.56
N ALA A 403 -7.30 -28.22 -8.85
CA ALA A 403 -7.48 -29.61 -9.29
C ALA A 403 -6.30 -30.50 -8.88
N ALA A 404 -5.07 -30.00 -8.97
CA ALA A 404 -3.87 -30.70 -8.55
C ALA A 404 -3.82 -30.93 -7.04
N ALA A 405 -4.31 -29.98 -6.23
CA ALA A 405 -4.46 -30.16 -4.78
C ALA A 405 -5.44 -31.29 -4.45
N ALA A 406 -6.60 -31.34 -5.11
CA ALA A 406 -7.57 -32.42 -4.94
C ALA A 406 -6.99 -33.79 -5.31
N ALA A 407 -6.12 -33.84 -6.32
CA ALA A 407 -5.40 -35.03 -6.75
C ALA A 407 -4.07 -35.27 -5.99
N LYS A 408 -3.75 -34.49 -4.94
CA LYS A 408 -2.52 -34.58 -4.13
C LYS A 408 -1.21 -34.56 -4.94
N ARG A 409 -1.19 -33.82 -6.05
CA ARG A 409 -0.04 -33.71 -6.96
C ARG A 409 0.46 -32.28 -7.17
N GLY A 410 -0.07 -31.33 -6.40
CA GLY A 410 0.21 -29.91 -6.52
C GLY A 410 -0.69 -29.10 -5.58
N GLY A 411 -0.92 -27.83 -5.90
CA GLY A 411 -1.76 -26.95 -5.08
C GLY A 411 -1.26 -25.52 -4.98
N ILE A 412 -1.59 -24.85 -3.88
CA ILE A 412 -1.11 -23.50 -3.56
C ILE A 412 -0.35 -23.60 -2.25
N VAL A 413 0.95 -23.29 -2.26
CA VAL A 413 1.76 -23.17 -1.04
C VAL A 413 1.98 -21.70 -0.75
N HIS A 414 1.74 -21.28 0.49
CA HIS A 414 1.71 -19.86 0.86
C HIS A 414 2.68 -19.56 2.00
N PHE A 415 3.75 -18.84 1.67
CA PHE A 415 4.72 -18.30 2.62
C PHE A 415 4.30 -16.89 3.00
N GLU A 416 3.87 -16.70 4.24
CA GLU A 416 3.29 -15.46 4.72
C GLU A 416 3.61 -15.25 6.20
N ILE A 417 4.04 -14.05 6.56
CA ILE A 417 4.44 -13.70 7.92
C ILE A 417 3.24 -13.33 8.79
N GLN A 418 2.12 -12.94 8.18
CA GLN A 418 0.92 -12.49 8.88
C GLN A 418 -0.21 -13.52 8.77
N PRO A 419 -0.58 -14.22 9.88
CA PRO A 419 -1.63 -15.24 9.87
C PRO A 419 -2.95 -14.77 9.27
N LYS A 420 -3.29 -13.47 9.46
CA LYS A 420 -4.53 -12.87 8.93
C LYS A 420 -4.64 -12.93 7.40
N ASN A 421 -3.54 -13.09 6.68
CA ASN A 421 -3.52 -13.17 5.22
C ASN A 421 -3.54 -14.62 4.70
N ILE A 422 -3.23 -15.60 5.54
CA ILE A 422 -3.27 -17.02 5.19
C ILE A 422 -4.73 -17.46 5.10
N ASN A 423 -5.10 -18.19 4.04
CA ASN A 423 -6.47 -18.65 3.77
C ASN A 423 -7.53 -17.54 3.70
N LYS A 424 -7.12 -16.26 3.58
CA LYS A 424 -8.04 -15.12 3.55
C LYS A 424 -8.80 -15.01 2.23
N VAL A 425 -8.09 -15.16 1.11
CA VAL A 425 -8.64 -14.98 -0.25
C VAL A 425 -8.72 -16.30 -1.00
N VAL A 426 -7.64 -17.08 -0.91
CA VAL A 426 -7.53 -18.41 -1.54
C VAL A 426 -7.09 -19.41 -0.48
N GLN A 427 -7.64 -20.62 -0.56
CA GLN A 427 -7.25 -21.71 0.33
C GLN A 427 -5.85 -22.21 -0.04
N ALA A 428 -4.91 -22.15 0.91
CA ALA A 428 -3.60 -22.74 0.79
C ALA A 428 -3.69 -24.26 1.02
N THR A 429 -2.99 -25.03 0.20
CA THR A 429 -2.73 -26.46 0.39
C THR A 429 -1.75 -26.66 1.54
N GLU A 430 -0.70 -25.85 1.59
CA GLU A 430 0.23 -25.76 2.73
C GLU A 430 0.51 -24.28 3.03
N ALA A 431 0.47 -23.93 4.31
CA ALA A 431 0.74 -22.57 4.78
C ALA A 431 2.01 -22.55 5.63
N VAL A 432 3.00 -21.78 5.20
CA VAL A 432 4.29 -21.63 5.87
C VAL A 432 4.32 -20.26 6.54
N GLU A 433 4.00 -20.23 7.83
CA GLU A 433 4.00 -19.01 8.62
C GLU A 433 5.44 -18.56 8.94
N GLY A 434 5.68 -17.25 8.87
CA GLY A 434 6.93 -16.61 9.30
C GLY A 434 7.63 -15.86 8.17
N ASP A 435 8.86 -15.43 8.45
CA ASP A 435 9.65 -14.72 7.43
C ASP A 435 9.95 -15.64 6.25
N VAL A 436 9.55 -15.19 5.07
CA VAL A 436 9.67 -15.97 3.83
C VAL A 436 11.13 -16.26 3.47
N THR A 437 12.06 -15.34 3.76
CA THR A 437 13.49 -15.52 3.45
C THR A 437 14.09 -16.60 4.35
N VAL A 438 13.79 -16.57 5.65
CA VAL A 438 14.21 -17.60 6.62
C VAL A 438 13.63 -18.97 6.23
N ASN A 439 12.35 -19.02 5.91
CA ASN A 439 11.67 -20.27 5.56
C ASN A 439 12.16 -20.84 4.21
N LEU A 440 12.51 -19.99 3.24
CA LEU A 440 13.13 -20.43 1.98
C LEU A 440 14.52 -21.04 2.21
N ALA A 441 15.32 -20.49 3.12
CA ALA A 441 16.62 -21.06 3.46
C ALA A 441 16.49 -22.49 4.04
N GLY A 442 15.45 -22.74 4.85
CA GLY A 442 15.13 -24.08 5.35
C GLY A 442 14.53 -25.03 4.30
N LEU A 443 13.86 -24.47 3.29
CA LEU A 443 13.25 -25.23 2.17
C LEU A 443 14.30 -25.71 1.17
N LEU A 444 15.22 -24.84 0.77
CA LEU A 444 16.17 -25.06 -0.33
C LEU A 444 16.93 -26.40 -0.25
N PRO A 445 17.48 -26.84 0.90
CA PRO A 445 18.16 -28.13 1.01
C PRO A 445 17.29 -29.35 0.70
N LYS A 446 15.96 -29.23 0.86
CA LYS A 446 14.99 -30.33 0.68
C LYS A 446 14.44 -30.40 -0.76
N VAL A 447 14.64 -29.35 -1.55
CA VAL A 447 14.23 -29.31 -2.96
C VAL A 447 15.26 -30.00 -3.83
N LYS A 448 14.81 -30.92 -4.70
CA LYS A 448 15.64 -31.64 -5.66
C LYS A 448 16.00 -30.74 -6.83
N SER A 449 17.21 -30.92 -7.36
CA SER A 449 17.63 -30.23 -8.57
C SER A 449 16.85 -30.76 -9.77
N VAL A 450 16.37 -29.86 -10.63
CA VAL A 450 15.70 -30.18 -11.90
C VAL A 450 16.40 -29.39 -13.00
N SER A 451 17.02 -30.09 -13.96
CA SER A 451 17.77 -29.49 -15.07
C SER A 451 16.89 -28.62 -15.97
N ASP A 452 15.70 -29.12 -16.31
CA ASP A 452 14.82 -28.52 -17.30
C ASP A 452 13.37 -29.02 -17.16
N ARG A 453 12.44 -28.25 -17.74
CA ARG A 453 11.01 -28.59 -17.84
C ARG A 453 10.52 -28.27 -19.26
N PRO A 454 10.91 -29.06 -20.27
CA PRO A 454 10.79 -28.67 -21.68
C PRO A 454 9.36 -28.40 -22.11
N GLU A 455 8.40 -29.24 -21.72
CA GLU A 455 6.98 -29.03 -22.05
C GLU A 455 6.42 -27.75 -21.44
N TRP A 456 6.77 -27.46 -20.19
CA TRP A 456 6.27 -26.28 -19.48
C TRP A 456 6.86 -24.98 -20.05
N PHE A 457 8.17 -24.96 -20.28
CA PHE A 457 8.84 -23.81 -20.86
C PHE A 457 8.50 -23.61 -22.35
N ALA A 458 8.21 -24.67 -23.10
CA ALA A 458 7.71 -24.56 -24.47
C ALA A 458 6.34 -23.84 -24.50
N GLN A 459 5.42 -24.21 -23.60
CA GLN A 459 4.13 -23.56 -23.47
C GLN A 459 4.26 -22.08 -23.06
N ILE A 460 5.15 -21.78 -22.11
CA ILE A 460 5.43 -20.39 -21.69
C ILE A 460 6.05 -19.57 -22.82
N LYS A 461 7.00 -20.15 -23.57
CA LYS A 461 7.64 -19.51 -24.71
C LYS A 461 6.61 -19.14 -25.78
N ASP A 462 5.74 -20.08 -26.13
CA ASP A 462 4.64 -19.83 -27.06
C ASP A 462 3.73 -18.68 -26.59
N TRP A 463 3.38 -18.60 -25.30
CA TRP A 463 2.61 -17.45 -24.78
C TRP A 463 3.35 -16.12 -24.84
N LYS A 464 4.66 -16.11 -24.56
CA LYS A 464 5.48 -14.90 -24.66
C LYS A 464 5.55 -14.38 -26.11
N GLU A 465 5.66 -15.29 -27.07
CA GLU A 465 5.69 -14.96 -28.50
C GLU A 465 4.33 -14.48 -29.03
N ARG A 466 3.23 -15.10 -28.57
CA ARG A 466 1.86 -14.73 -28.99
C ARG A 466 1.37 -13.42 -28.38
N PHE A 467 1.78 -13.10 -27.16
CA PHE A 467 1.25 -11.95 -26.41
C PHE A 467 2.39 -11.07 -25.85
N PRO A 468 3.25 -10.51 -26.70
CA PRO A 468 4.35 -9.68 -26.24
C PRO A 468 3.82 -8.35 -25.71
N LEU A 469 4.44 -7.82 -24.65
CA LEU A 469 4.10 -6.48 -24.13
C LEU A 469 4.42 -5.36 -25.12
N SER A 470 5.24 -5.62 -26.15
CA SER A 470 5.51 -4.67 -27.23
C SER A 470 4.37 -4.52 -28.23
N ALA A 471 3.29 -5.33 -28.12
CA ALA A 471 2.10 -5.22 -28.96
C ALA A 471 1.24 -4.03 -28.53
N PHE A 472 1.41 -2.91 -29.22
CA PHE A 472 0.62 -1.69 -29.11
C PHE A 472 0.81 -0.86 -30.39
N GLU A 473 -0.08 0.11 -30.65
CA GLU A 473 0.03 1.01 -31.80
C GLU A 473 1.33 1.83 -31.73
N LYS A 474 2.19 1.68 -32.73
CA LYS A 474 3.49 2.34 -32.78
C LYS A 474 3.37 3.84 -33.08
N GLY A 475 4.31 4.61 -32.55
CA GLY A 475 4.43 6.03 -32.86
C GLY A 475 4.82 6.26 -34.32
N THR A 476 4.42 7.40 -34.86
CA THR A 476 4.90 7.91 -36.15
C THR A 476 5.72 9.19 -35.90
N PRO A 477 6.68 9.56 -36.78
CA PRO A 477 7.49 10.75 -36.58
C PRO A 477 6.68 12.05 -36.43
N ASP A 478 5.55 12.15 -37.14
CA ASP A 478 4.65 13.32 -37.13
C ASP A 478 3.50 13.19 -36.11
N GLY A 479 3.45 12.10 -35.34
CA GLY A 479 2.41 11.81 -34.35
C GLY A 479 2.71 12.36 -32.95
N LEU A 480 1.82 12.06 -32.00
CA LEU A 480 2.09 12.26 -30.57
C LEU A 480 2.94 11.12 -30.01
N ILE A 481 3.64 11.40 -28.92
CA ILE A 481 4.51 10.43 -28.25
C ILE A 481 3.65 9.31 -27.64
N LYS A 482 3.96 8.05 -27.99
CA LYS A 482 3.34 6.90 -27.34
C LYS A 482 3.95 6.72 -25.95
N PRO A 483 3.15 6.70 -24.86
CA PRO A 483 3.69 6.61 -23.51
C PRO A 483 4.51 5.32 -23.30
N GLN A 484 4.14 4.21 -23.95
CA GLN A 484 4.89 2.95 -23.89
C GLN A 484 6.32 3.10 -24.45
N GLU A 485 6.47 3.78 -25.59
CA GLU A 485 7.78 3.97 -26.25
C GLU A 485 8.71 4.86 -25.42
N LEU A 486 8.16 5.89 -24.76
CA LEU A 486 8.90 6.72 -23.81
C LEU A 486 9.50 5.88 -22.67
N ILE A 487 8.69 5.02 -22.03
CA ILE A 487 9.17 4.16 -20.93
C ILE A 487 10.20 3.15 -21.43
N MET A 488 9.97 2.54 -22.60
CA MET A 488 10.94 1.61 -23.19
C MET A 488 12.28 2.29 -23.44
N LYS A 489 12.28 3.47 -24.06
CA LYS A 489 13.49 4.25 -24.33
C LYS A 489 14.23 4.64 -23.04
N LEU A 490 13.50 5.10 -22.02
CA LEU A 490 14.07 5.35 -20.70
C LEU A 490 14.70 4.09 -20.10
N SER A 491 14.03 2.94 -20.27
CA SER A 491 14.54 1.67 -19.77
C SER A 491 15.87 1.28 -20.43
N ASP A 492 15.97 1.46 -21.74
CA ASP A 492 17.18 1.16 -22.52
C ASP A 492 18.32 2.11 -22.16
N MET A 493 18.05 3.41 -22.06
CA MET A 493 19.06 4.42 -21.69
C MET A 493 19.63 4.20 -20.29
N THR A 494 18.84 3.62 -19.38
CA THR A 494 19.25 3.31 -18.00
C THR A 494 19.72 1.86 -17.81
N ALA A 495 19.84 1.07 -18.87
CA ALA A 495 20.15 -0.37 -18.79
C ALA A 495 21.48 -0.68 -18.07
N HIS A 496 22.46 0.22 -18.20
CA HIS A 496 23.79 0.09 -17.61
C HIS A 496 23.86 0.44 -16.11
N MET A 497 22.78 1.00 -15.53
CA MET A 497 22.73 1.55 -14.17
C MET A 497 21.43 1.19 -13.43
N LYS A 498 20.83 0.04 -13.76
CA LYS A 498 19.53 -0.40 -13.19
C LYS A 498 19.54 -0.52 -11.66
N GLU A 499 20.67 -0.90 -11.05
CA GLU A 499 20.79 -1.00 -9.59
C GLU A 499 20.73 0.38 -8.90
N GLN A 500 21.16 1.42 -9.60
CA GLN A 500 21.18 2.80 -9.14
C GLN A 500 20.02 3.62 -9.69
N THR A 501 19.06 3.00 -10.39
CA THR A 501 17.88 3.69 -10.93
C THR A 501 16.65 3.30 -10.12
N ILE A 502 16.09 4.26 -9.38
CA ILE A 502 14.86 4.09 -8.62
C ILE A 502 13.76 4.85 -9.33
N ILE A 503 12.63 4.20 -9.56
CA ILE A 503 11.46 4.78 -10.18
C ILE A 503 10.36 4.89 -9.12
N ALA A 504 9.92 6.12 -8.87
CA ALA A 504 8.68 6.41 -8.20
C ALA A 504 7.57 6.65 -9.23
N THR A 505 6.31 6.44 -8.86
CA THR A 505 5.18 6.79 -9.74
C THR A 505 4.02 7.37 -8.95
N GLY A 506 3.22 8.22 -9.59
CA GLY A 506 1.82 8.42 -9.19
C GLY A 506 0.94 7.22 -9.53
N VAL A 507 -0.36 7.46 -9.72
CA VAL A 507 -1.36 6.41 -9.93
C VAL A 507 -2.20 6.68 -11.17
N GLY A 508 -2.28 5.68 -12.05
CA GLY A 508 -2.96 5.82 -13.34
C GLY A 508 -2.40 4.89 -14.41
N GLN A 509 -2.55 5.28 -15.68
CA GLN A 509 -2.02 4.48 -16.79
C GLN A 509 -0.50 4.53 -16.85
N HIS A 510 0.11 5.69 -16.55
CA HIS A 510 1.56 5.88 -16.47
C HIS A 510 2.23 4.91 -15.49
N GLN A 511 1.58 4.63 -14.35
CA GLN A 511 2.03 3.63 -13.38
C GLN A 511 2.10 2.23 -14.01
N MET A 512 1.07 1.84 -14.76
CA MET A 512 0.99 0.52 -15.39
C MET A 512 1.96 0.39 -16.56
N TRP A 513 2.07 1.41 -17.42
CA TRP A 513 3.06 1.41 -18.50
C TRP A 513 4.49 1.38 -17.96
N THR A 514 4.76 2.08 -16.86
CA THR A 514 6.05 1.99 -16.15
C THR A 514 6.33 0.57 -15.69
N ALA A 515 5.36 -0.05 -14.99
CA ALA A 515 5.48 -1.43 -14.52
C ALA A 515 5.67 -2.43 -15.68
N GLN A 516 4.98 -2.25 -16.79
CA GLN A 516 5.03 -3.16 -17.96
C GLN A 516 6.32 -3.00 -18.76
N HIS A 517 6.77 -1.77 -19.02
CA HIS A 517 7.77 -1.47 -20.04
C HIS A 517 9.15 -1.14 -19.48
N PHE A 518 9.28 -0.77 -18.20
CA PHE A 518 10.59 -0.72 -17.56
C PHE A 518 11.03 -2.13 -17.18
N ARG A 519 12.28 -2.51 -17.50
CA ARG A 519 12.84 -3.81 -17.10
C ARG A 519 13.39 -3.74 -15.68
N TRP A 520 12.76 -4.52 -14.80
CA TRP A 520 13.10 -4.56 -13.38
C TRP A 520 14.13 -5.64 -13.09
N ARG A 521 15.22 -5.26 -12.41
CA ARG A 521 16.35 -6.19 -12.17
C ARG A 521 16.83 -6.24 -10.73
N HIS A 522 16.61 -5.17 -9.97
CA HIS A 522 17.16 -5.01 -8.63
C HIS A 522 16.03 -4.69 -7.64
N PRO A 523 16.13 -5.17 -6.38
CA PRO A 523 15.10 -4.94 -5.38
C PRO A 523 15.04 -3.47 -4.98
N ARG A 524 13.89 -3.03 -4.46
CA ARG A 524 13.66 -1.66 -3.94
C ARG A 524 13.90 -0.53 -4.97
N THR A 525 13.84 -0.84 -6.26
CA THR A 525 13.90 0.17 -7.33
C THR A 525 12.53 0.61 -7.83
N MET A 526 11.44 -0.05 -7.42
CA MET A 526 10.06 0.38 -7.69
C MET A 526 9.41 0.91 -6.41
N VAL A 527 9.01 2.18 -6.43
CA VAL A 527 8.40 2.91 -5.30
C VAL A 527 7.04 3.45 -5.75
N THR A 528 5.96 2.72 -5.48
CA THR A 528 4.63 3.05 -6.02
C THR A 528 3.51 2.74 -5.03
N SER A 529 2.47 3.57 -4.98
CA SER A 529 1.26 3.26 -4.20
C SER A 529 0.37 2.27 -4.97
N GLY A 530 0.26 1.06 -4.45
CA GLY A 530 -0.47 -0.05 -5.10
C GLY A 530 -1.70 -0.50 -4.31
N GLY A 531 -1.55 -0.64 -2.99
CA GLY A 531 -2.62 -1.12 -2.13
C GLY A 531 -3.74 -0.11 -1.93
N LEU A 532 -3.41 1.16 -1.71
CA LEU A 532 -4.38 2.25 -1.62
C LEU A 532 -4.58 2.97 -2.95
N GLY A 533 -3.52 3.12 -3.74
CA GLY A 533 -3.59 3.79 -5.04
C GLY A 533 -3.74 5.31 -4.92
N THR A 534 -2.89 5.94 -4.10
CA THR A 534 -2.94 7.39 -3.82
C THR A 534 -2.32 8.21 -4.96
N MET A 535 -3.14 8.97 -5.68
CA MET A 535 -2.66 10.01 -6.61
C MET A 535 -1.91 11.11 -5.84
N GLY A 536 -0.81 11.61 -6.41
CA GLY A 536 0.09 12.55 -5.74
C GLY A 536 1.20 11.89 -4.89
N TYR A 537 1.28 10.56 -4.87
CA TYR A 537 2.35 9.82 -4.20
C TYR A 537 3.73 10.02 -4.86
N GLY A 538 3.78 10.09 -6.20
CA GLY A 538 5.00 10.02 -7.01
C GLY A 538 6.10 11.00 -6.57
N LEU A 539 5.83 12.29 -6.67
CA LEU A 539 6.78 13.35 -6.34
C LEU A 539 7.34 13.27 -4.89
N PRO A 540 6.51 13.27 -3.82
CA PRO A 540 7.04 13.17 -2.46
C PRO A 540 7.76 11.85 -2.22
N ALA A 541 7.28 10.72 -2.74
CA ALA A 541 7.98 9.45 -2.59
C ALA A 541 9.34 9.44 -3.31
N ALA A 542 9.46 10.08 -4.48
CA ALA A 542 10.74 10.27 -5.16
C ALA A 542 11.72 11.10 -4.32
N ILE A 543 11.23 12.19 -3.71
CA ILE A 543 12.04 13.04 -2.82
C ILE A 543 12.58 12.20 -1.65
N GLY A 544 11.71 11.43 -0.98
CA GLY A 544 12.10 10.53 0.09
C GLY A 544 13.10 9.45 -0.34
N ALA A 545 12.89 8.85 -1.51
CA ALA A 545 13.79 7.83 -2.06
C ALA A 545 15.17 8.42 -2.41
N LYS A 546 15.23 9.65 -2.94
CA LYS A 546 16.49 10.35 -3.22
C LYS A 546 17.22 10.74 -1.95
N VAL A 547 16.52 11.10 -0.88
CA VAL A 547 17.11 11.30 0.46
C VAL A 547 17.72 9.98 0.99
N ALA A 548 17.02 8.86 0.83
CA ALA A 548 17.54 7.55 1.23
C ALA A 548 18.74 7.08 0.41
N ARG A 549 18.81 7.48 -0.87
CA ARG A 549 19.81 7.03 -1.85
C ARG A 549 20.31 8.24 -2.67
N PRO A 550 21.12 9.12 -2.06
CA PRO A 550 21.54 10.38 -2.68
C PRO A 550 22.30 10.19 -4.00
N ASP A 551 23.05 9.09 -4.14
CA ASP A 551 23.83 8.81 -5.36
C ASP A 551 23.01 8.12 -6.47
N ALA A 552 21.78 7.68 -6.18
CA ALA A 552 20.94 7.01 -7.16
C ALA A 552 20.27 8.01 -8.12
N LEU A 553 20.06 7.61 -9.37
CA LEU A 553 19.12 8.28 -10.26
C LEU A 553 17.71 7.94 -9.79
N VAL A 554 17.01 8.92 -9.22
CA VAL A 554 15.62 8.77 -8.79
C VAL A 554 14.72 9.52 -9.75
N ILE A 555 13.84 8.78 -10.42
CA ILE A 555 12.91 9.32 -11.41
C ILE A 555 11.48 9.15 -10.89
N ASP A 556 10.73 10.24 -10.81
CA ASP A 556 9.28 10.21 -10.68
C ASP A 556 8.65 10.14 -12.07
N ILE A 557 8.01 9.04 -12.41
CA ILE A 557 7.18 8.94 -13.60
C ILE A 557 5.75 9.18 -13.16
N ASP A 558 5.24 10.37 -13.43
CA ASP A 558 3.93 10.80 -12.98
C ASP A 558 2.98 11.10 -14.15
N GLY A 559 1.68 11.05 -13.87
CA GLY A 559 0.62 11.47 -14.77
C GLY A 559 0.20 12.88 -14.38
N ASP A 560 -0.19 13.68 -15.35
CA ASP A 560 -0.64 15.05 -15.15
C ASP A 560 -1.67 15.22 -14.01
N ALA A 561 -2.69 14.38 -13.94
CA ALA A 561 -3.70 14.45 -12.89
C ALA A 561 -3.16 14.06 -11.50
N SER A 562 -2.22 13.11 -11.44
CA SER A 562 -1.58 12.71 -10.18
C SER A 562 -0.63 13.80 -9.68
N PHE A 563 0.19 14.36 -10.56
CA PHE A 563 1.14 15.40 -10.24
C PHE A 563 0.47 16.65 -9.66
N ASN A 564 -0.69 17.03 -10.22
CA ASN A 564 -1.48 18.16 -9.72
C ASN A 564 -1.91 18.05 -8.25
N MET A 565 -1.91 16.85 -7.65
CA MET A 565 -2.30 16.66 -6.25
C MET A 565 -1.23 17.20 -5.27
N THR A 566 0.05 17.09 -5.60
CA THR A 566 1.16 17.34 -4.65
C THR A 566 2.33 18.13 -5.26
N LEU A 567 2.16 18.74 -6.44
CA LEU A 567 3.17 19.54 -7.15
C LEU A 567 3.87 20.63 -6.33
N THR A 568 3.29 21.05 -5.19
CA THR A 568 3.88 22.02 -4.26
C THR A 568 5.22 21.54 -3.69
N GLU A 569 5.43 20.22 -3.61
CA GLU A 569 6.67 19.62 -3.11
C GLU A 569 7.86 19.79 -4.06
N LEU A 570 7.66 20.32 -5.28
CA LEU A 570 8.78 20.78 -6.12
C LEU A 570 9.63 21.82 -5.38
N SER A 571 8.99 22.72 -4.64
CA SER A 571 9.70 23.72 -3.83
C SER A 571 10.47 23.09 -2.66
N THR A 572 10.03 21.95 -2.14
CA THR A 572 10.77 21.17 -1.14
C THR A 572 12.00 20.53 -1.77
N ALA A 573 11.87 19.91 -2.94
CA ALA A 573 13.01 19.38 -3.68
C ALA A 573 14.06 20.47 -3.96
N ASN A 574 13.63 21.66 -4.39
CA ASN A 574 14.51 22.80 -4.60
C ASN A 574 15.16 23.30 -3.31
N GLN A 575 14.38 23.50 -2.24
CA GLN A 575 14.85 24.01 -0.95
C GLN A 575 16.03 23.21 -0.39
N PHE A 576 16.00 21.88 -0.57
CA PHE A 576 17.02 20.96 -0.07
C PHE A 576 17.98 20.47 -1.16
N ASN A 577 17.89 21.01 -2.38
CA ASN A 577 18.62 20.54 -3.56
C ASN A 577 18.57 19.01 -3.76
N ILE A 578 17.39 18.43 -3.57
CA ILE A 578 17.16 16.98 -3.72
C ILE A 578 16.97 16.70 -5.22
N GLY A 579 17.98 16.10 -5.84
CA GLY A 579 18.10 15.85 -7.28
C GLY A 579 17.15 14.82 -7.89
N VAL A 580 15.84 14.92 -7.61
CA VAL A 580 14.81 14.09 -8.26
C VAL A 580 14.58 14.50 -9.71
N LYS A 581 14.35 13.53 -10.59
CA LYS A 581 14.05 13.76 -12.00
C LYS A 581 12.58 13.44 -12.24
N ILE A 582 11.78 14.42 -12.66
CA ILE A 582 10.33 14.24 -12.82
C ILE A 582 10.02 14.11 -14.32
N ILE A 583 9.21 13.12 -14.69
CA ILE A 583 8.63 12.98 -16.02
C ILE A 583 7.12 13.01 -15.86
N ILE A 584 6.46 14.02 -16.43
CA ILE A 584 4.99 14.10 -16.48
C ILE A 584 4.53 13.60 -17.84
N LEU A 585 3.80 12.49 -17.86
CA LEU A 585 3.08 12.01 -19.04
C LEU A 585 1.78 12.80 -19.16
N ASN A 586 1.83 13.90 -19.93
CA ASN A 586 0.71 14.82 -20.11
C ASN A 586 -0.17 14.37 -21.28
N ASN A 587 -1.22 13.62 -20.98
CA ASN A 587 -2.32 13.29 -21.89
C ASN A 587 -3.57 14.18 -21.66
N GLU A 588 -3.49 15.17 -20.76
CA GLU A 588 -4.57 16.08 -20.36
C GLU A 588 -5.83 15.37 -19.87
N GLU A 589 -5.69 14.22 -19.20
CA GLU A 589 -6.82 13.42 -18.74
C GLU A 589 -6.50 12.52 -17.56
N GLN A 590 -7.55 12.15 -16.82
CA GLN A 590 -7.50 11.03 -15.88
C GLN A 590 -7.55 9.71 -16.66
N GLY A 591 -6.48 9.41 -17.40
CA GLY A 591 -6.42 8.37 -18.42
C GLY A 591 -6.97 7.02 -17.98
N MET A 592 -6.65 6.59 -16.75
CA MET A 592 -7.16 5.33 -16.20
C MET A 592 -8.69 5.35 -16.09
N VAL A 593 -9.27 6.42 -15.57
CA VAL A 593 -10.72 6.54 -15.44
C VAL A 593 -11.38 6.68 -16.82
N THR A 594 -10.78 7.42 -17.75
CA THR A 594 -11.31 7.53 -19.12
C THR A 594 -11.29 6.20 -19.88
N GLN A 595 -10.29 5.33 -19.64
CA GLN A 595 -10.26 3.97 -20.19
C GLN A 595 -11.47 3.16 -19.71
N TRP A 596 -11.79 3.21 -18.42
CA TRP A 596 -12.97 2.54 -17.87
C TRP A 596 -14.28 3.15 -18.39
N GLN A 597 -14.38 4.47 -18.49
CA GLN A 597 -15.53 5.15 -19.07
C GLN A 597 -15.71 4.81 -20.56
N GLY A 598 -14.62 4.67 -21.30
CA GLY A 598 -14.62 4.19 -22.67
C GLY A 598 -15.13 2.75 -22.75
N LEU A 599 -14.58 1.83 -21.96
CA LEU A 599 -14.92 0.40 -22.06
C LEU A 599 -16.32 0.06 -21.55
N PHE A 600 -16.78 0.69 -20.47
CA PHE A 600 -17.97 0.24 -19.73
C PHE A 600 -19.11 1.27 -19.68
N TYR A 601 -18.86 2.53 -20.07
CA TYR A 601 -19.84 3.62 -19.96
C TYR A 601 -19.96 4.44 -21.25
N GLU A 602 -19.74 3.80 -22.39
CA GLU A 602 -20.02 4.35 -23.72
C GLU A 602 -19.39 5.72 -24.00
N ASP A 603 -18.13 5.92 -23.60
CA ASP A 603 -17.39 7.18 -23.83
C ASP A 603 -17.96 8.41 -23.12
N ARG A 604 -18.76 8.20 -22.08
CA ARG A 604 -19.29 9.29 -21.24
C ARG A 604 -18.22 9.78 -20.26
N TYR A 605 -17.36 10.68 -20.73
CA TYR A 605 -16.27 11.24 -19.94
C TYR A 605 -16.76 12.28 -18.92
N ALA A 606 -17.22 11.80 -17.78
CA ALA A 606 -17.76 12.63 -16.71
C ALA A 606 -16.63 13.09 -15.77
N HIS A 607 -16.29 14.38 -15.82
CA HIS A 607 -15.36 15.05 -14.90
C HIS A 607 -13.95 14.43 -14.82
N THR A 608 -13.50 13.81 -15.92
CA THR A 608 -12.20 13.13 -16.03
C THR A 608 -11.16 13.91 -16.84
N HIS A 609 -11.43 15.20 -17.07
CA HIS A 609 -10.54 16.14 -17.77
C HIS A 609 -10.37 17.39 -16.89
N GLN A 610 -9.36 17.37 -16.02
CA GLN A 610 -8.95 18.56 -15.28
C GLN A 610 -8.20 19.53 -16.19
N LYS A 611 -8.18 20.82 -15.82
CA LYS A 611 -7.35 21.81 -16.51
C LYS A 611 -5.95 21.79 -15.91
N ASN A 612 -4.95 21.40 -16.71
CA ASN A 612 -3.55 21.43 -16.29
C ASN A 612 -3.00 22.87 -16.28
N PRO A 613 -2.10 23.21 -15.33
CA PRO A 613 -1.28 24.40 -15.43
C PRO A 613 -0.22 24.24 -16.55
N ASP A 614 0.47 25.33 -16.87
CA ASP A 614 1.69 25.25 -17.66
C ASP A 614 2.81 24.70 -16.77
N PHE A 615 3.11 23.39 -16.89
CA PHE A 615 4.04 22.71 -15.99
C PHE A 615 5.47 23.26 -16.06
N VAL A 616 5.90 23.80 -17.21
CA VAL A 616 7.22 24.43 -17.34
C VAL A 616 7.27 25.71 -16.50
N LYS A 617 6.30 26.62 -16.67
CA LYS A 617 6.23 27.86 -15.87
C LYS A 617 6.02 27.61 -14.39
N LEU A 618 5.23 26.59 -14.04
CA LEU A 618 5.04 26.14 -12.67
C LEU A 618 6.37 25.71 -12.07
N SER A 619 7.13 24.88 -12.79
CA SER A 619 8.44 24.39 -12.37
C SER A 619 9.43 25.54 -12.17
N GLU A 620 9.51 26.48 -13.13
CA GLU A 620 10.33 27.69 -13.02
C GLU A 620 9.94 28.53 -11.79
N ALA A 621 8.65 28.70 -11.51
CA ALA A 621 8.18 29.41 -10.31
C ALA A 621 8.56 28.71 -8.99
N MET A 622 8.77 27.40 -9.02
CA MET A 622 9.26 26.61 -7.87
C MET A 622 10.80 26.56 -7.79
N GLY A 623 11.51 27.18 -8.74
CA GLY A 623 12.97 27.17 -8.85
C GLY A 623 13.55 25.89 -9.43
N VAL A 624 12.75 25.07 -10.10
CA VAL A 624 13.14 23.79 -10.69
C VAL A 624 13.22 23.96 -12.21
N GLN A 625 14.37 23.62 -12.80
CA GLN A 625 14.54 23.65 -14.26
C GLN A 625 13.55 22.70 -14.96
N ALA A 626 13.04 23.12 -16.12
CA ALA A 626 12.07 22.31 -16.85
C ALA A 626 12.26 22.35 -18.37
N ARG A 627 11.78 21.29 -19.03
CA ARG A 627 11.68 21.17 -20.49
C ARG A 627 10.33 20.55 -20.85
N ARG A 628 9.78 20.93 -22.00
CA ARG A 628 8.63 20.28 -22.63
C ARG A 628 9.09 19.53 -23.89
N CYS A 629 8.72 18.25 -23.99
CA CYS A 629 8.93 17.40 -25.16
C CYS A 629 7.59 17.15 -25.83
N ILE A 630 7.49 17.48 -27.13
CA ILE A 630 6.22 17.40 -27.87
C ILE A 630 6.30 16.36 -28.98
N LYS A 631 7.47 16.23 -29.64
CA LYS A 631 7.62 15.35 -30.80
C LYS A 631 8.32 14.04 -30.44
N PRO A 632 7.93 12.91 -31.05
CA PRO A 632 8.63 11.63 -30.90
C PRO A 632 10.13 11.70 -31.19
N THR A 633 10.54 12.52 -32.16
CA THR A 633 11.95 12.72 -32.53
C THR A 633 12.78 13.42 -31.44
N GLU A 634 12.16 14.10 -30.49
CA GLU A 634 12.81 14.85 -29.40
C GLU A 634 12.96 14.02 -28.11
N VAL A 635 12.37 12.81 -28.06
CA VAL A 635 12.29 11.99 -26.83
C VAL A 635 13.67 11.63 -26.30
N GLU A 636 14.56 11.14 -27.17
CA GLU A 636 15.91 10.71 -26.75
C GLU A 636 16.74 11.86 -26.19
N GLU A 637 16.76 13.00 -26.89
CA GLU A 637 17.48 14.19 -26.43
C GLU A 637 16.90 14.71 -25.11
N SER A 638 15.57 14.71 -24.98
CA SER A 638 14.88 15.19 -23.77
C SER A 638 15.15 14.29 -22.56
N LEU A 639 15.18 12.97 -22.75
CA LEU A 639 15.58 12.02 -21.71
C LEU A 639 17.05 12.17 -21.35
N GLN A 640 17.94 12.37 -22.33
CA GLN A 640 19.37 12.59 -22.08
C GLN A 640 19.61 13.86 -21.26
N TRP A 641 18.91 14.94 -21.61
CA TRP A 641 18.91 16.17 -20.83
C TRP A 641 18.44 15.91 -19.41
N LEU A 642 17.32 15.21 -19.21
CA LEU A 642 16.80 14.96 -17.87
C LEU A 642 17.78 14.12 -17.01
N ILE A 643 18.30 13.03 -17.57
CA ILE A 643 19.12 12.06 -16.85
C ILE A 643 20.51 12.61 -16.50
N SER A 644 21.11 13.37 -17.41
CA SER A 644 22.52 13.76 -17.30
C SER A 644 22.79 15.25 -17.56
N GLY A 645 22.01 15.89 -18.45
CA GLY A 645 22.23 17.28 -18.84
C GLY A 645 21.66 18.32 -17.87
N SER A 646 20.77 17.92 -16.96
CA SER A 646 20.12 18.78 -15.98
C SER A 646 20.93 18.99 -14.70
N GLY A 647 22.11 18.38 -14.59
CA GLY A 647 22.97 18.46 -13.39
C GLY A 647 22.38 17.75 -12.17
N ASP A 648 22.87 18.11 -10.98
CA ASP A 648 22.59 17.37 -9.74
C ASP A 648 21.28 17.80 -9.05
N GLY A 649 20.75 18.97 -9.39
CA GLY A 649 19.51 19.49 -8.82
C GLY A 649 18.25 18.84 -9.38
N PRO A 650 17.06 19.16 -8.82
CA PRO A 650 15.80 18.67 -9.34
C PRO A 650 15.55 19.19 -10.77
N ALA A 651 14.86 18.40 -11.59
CA ALA A 651 14.49 18.77 -12.95
C ALA A 651 13.18 18.12 -13.40
N LEU A 652 12.39 18.83 -14.20
CA LEU A 652 11.09 18.38 -14.69
C LEU A 652 11.04 18.29 -16.22
N LEU A 653 10.62 17.14 -16.74
CA LEU A 653 10.33 16.92 -18.14
C LEU A 653 8.83 16.69 -18.33
N GLU A 654 8.15 17.65 -18.93
CA GLU A 654 6.79 17.42 -19.42
C GLU A 654 6.84 16.74 -20.78
N VAL A 655 6.15 15.62 -20.94
CA VAL A 655 6.05 14.90 -22.21
C VAL A 655 4.60 14.92 -22.67
N VAL A 656 4.32 15.54 -23.81
CA VAL A 656 2.98 15.54 -24.41
C VAL A 656 2.75 14.19 -25.08
N THR A 657 1.87 13.38 -24.50
CA THR A 657 1.61 12.01 -24.95
C THR A 657 0.27 11.88 -25.66
N ASP A 658 0.13 10.80 -26.43
CA ASP A 658 -1.13 10.45 -27.07
C ASP A 658 -2.26 10.24 -26.04
N LYS A 659 -3.49 10.57 -26.45
CA LYS A 659 -4.67 10.57 -25.59
C LYS A 659 -5.55 9.36 -25.89
N LYS A 660 -6.32 8.92 -24.89
CA LYS A 660 -7.29 7.82 -25.01
C LYS A 660 -6.67 6.51 -25.49
N VAL A 661 -5.43 6.25 -25.08
CA VAL A 661 -4.71 5.00 -25.30
C VAL A 661 -5.00 4.07 -24.13
N PRO A 662 -5.56 2.86 -24.33
CA PRO A 662 -5.80 1.93 -23.24
C PRO A 662 -4.51 1.24 -22.78
N VAL A 663 -4.42 0.94 -21.48
CA VAL A 663 -3.42 0.01 -20.93
C VAL A 663 -3.86 -1.41 -21.27
N LEU A 664 -3.05 -2.11 -22.06
CA LEU A 664 -3.24 -3.51 -22.43
C LEU A 664 -1.94 -4.31 -22.17
N PRO A 665 -2.00 -5.60 -21.79
CA PRO A 665 -3.21 -6.39 -21.57
C PRO A 665 -4.08 -5.88 -20.42
N MET A 666 -5.37 -6.21 -20.47
CA MET A 666 -6.32 -5.89 -19.40
C MET A 666 -7.26 -7.06 -19.17
N VAL A 667 -7.39 -7.52 -17.92
CA VAL A 667 -8.46 -8.45 -17.55
C VAL A 667 -9.65 -7.65 -17.00
N PRO A 668 -10.81 -7.66 -17.68
CA PRO A 668 -11.99 -6.94 -17.21
C PRO A 668 -12.51 -7.46 -15.87
N ALA A 669 -13.23 -6.61 -15.13
CA ALA A 669 -13.85 -7.01 -13.87
C ALA A 669 -14.77 -8.24 -14.05
N GLY A 670 -14.68 -9.19 -13.13
CA GLY A 670 -15.47 -10.44 -13.15
C GLY A 670 -14.94 -11.54 -14.08
N LYS A 671 -13.89 -11.28 -14.85
CA LYS A 671 -13.24 -12.28 -15.72
C LYS A 671 -12.11 -13.03 -14.99
N ALA A 672 -11.84 -14.26 -15.44
CA ALA A 672 -10.66 -15.02 -15.00
C ALA A 672 -9.38 -14.42 -15.58
N LEU A 673 -8.23 -14.76 -14.99
CA LEU A 673 -6.94 -14.22 -15.44
C LEU A 673 -6.62 -14.49 -16.92
N HIS A 674 -7.04 -15.64 -17.46
CA HIS A 674 -6.83 -16.01 -18.87
C HIS A 674 -7.87 -15.40 -19.83
N GLU A 675 -8.91 -14.73 -19.32
CA GLU A 675 -9.95 -14.05 -20.10
C GLU A 675 -9.57 -12.56 -20.30
N PHE A 676 -8.33 -12.30 -20.74
CA PHE A 676 -7.78 -10.95 -20.94
C PHE A 676 -8.11 -10.36 -22.32
N LEU A 677 -8.02 -9.04 -22.40
CA LEU A 677 -7.96 -8.26 -23.63
C LEU A 677 -6.49 -7.98 -23.96
N VAL A 678 -6.12 -8.14 -25.23
CA VAL A 678 -4.82 -7.75 -25.79
C VAL A 678 -5.02 -6.71 -26.88
N TYR A 679 -3.92 -6.06 -27.27
CA TYR A 679 -3.93 -5.13 -28.39
C TYR A 679 -4.31 -5.84 -29.70
N ASP A 680 -5.15 -5.18 -30.48
CA ASP A 680 -5.61 -5.58 -31.79
C ASP A 680 -5.81 -4.29 -32.61
N GLU A 681 -5.04 -4.15 -33.69
CA GLU A 681 -5.02 -2.95 -34.53
C GLU A 681 -6.42 -2.61 -35.06
N ALA A 682 -7.14 -3.61 -35.59
CA ALA A 682 -8.45 -3.39 -36.20
C ALA A 682 -9.48 -2.94 -35.15
N LYS A 683 -9.48 -3.56 -33.96
CA LYS A 683 -10.37 -3.17 -32.86
C LYS A 683 -10.05 -1.78 -32.31
N GLU A 684 -8.77 -1.41 -32.25
CA GLU A 684 -8.37 -0.06 -31.81
C GLU A 684 -8.84 1.00 -32.80
N GLN A 685 -8.67 0.77 -34.12
CA GLN A 685 -9.18 1.69 -35.14
C GLN A 685 -10.71 1.80 -35.12
N GLU A 686 -11.43 0.69 -34.98
CA GLU A 686 -12.89 0.68 -34.79
C GLU A 686 -13.28 1.48 -33.54
N ARG A 687 -12.56 1.28 -32.43
CA ARG A 687 -12.83 1.98 -31.17
C ARG A 687 -12.67 3.50 -31.29
N LYS A 688 -11.65 3.96 -32.03
CA LYS A 688 -11.42 5.37 -32.34
C LYS A 688 -12.58 5.98 -33.12
N VAL A 689 -13.10 5.27 -34.13
CA VAL A 689 -14.27 5.70 -34.90
C VAL A 689 -15.51 5.82 -34.01
N ILE A 690 -15.81 4.80 -33.21
CA ILE A 690 -16.95 4.80 -32.29
C ILE A 690 -16.85 5.96 -31.28
N ARG A 691 -15.65 6.18 -30.72
CA ARG A 691 -15.41 7.27 -29.77
C ARG A 691 -15.64 8.63 -30.42
N LYS A 692 -15.13 8.84 -31.65
CA LYS A 692 -15.34 10.08 -32.41
C LYS A 692 -16.82 10.32 -32.71
N GLN A 693 -17.56 9.28 -33.08
CA GLN A 693 -19.00 9.36 -33.32
C GLN A 693 -19.78 9.75 -32.06
N ARG A 694 -19.44 9.16 -30.90
CA ARG A 694 -20.13 9.41 -29.62
C ARG A 694 -19.81 10.77 -29.02
N THR A 695 -18.57 11.24 -29.18
CA THR A 695 -18.07 12.45 -28.49
C THR A 695 -18.08 13.69 -29.38
N GLY A 696 -18.20 13.52 -30.70
CA GLY A 696 -18.09 14.59 -31.68
C GLY A 696 -16.70 15.23 -31.74
N ARG A 697 -15.67 14.56 -31.19
CA ARG A 697 -14.29 15.04 -31.10
C ARG A 697 -13.31 14.00 -31.62
#